data_AF-A0A087MGV6-F1
#
_entry.id   AF-A0A087MGV6-F1
#
_cell.length_a   1.000
_cell.length_b   1.000
_cell.length_c   1.000
_cell.angle_alpha   90.00
_cell.angle_beta   90.00
_cell.angle_gamma   90.00
#
_symmetry.space_group_name_H-M   'P 1'
#
loop_
_entity.id
_entity.type
_entity.pdbx_description
1 polymer ?
#
loop_
_entity_poly.entity_id
_entity_poly.type
_entity_poly.pdbx_seq_one_letter_code
_entity_poly.pdbx_strand_id
1 'polypeptide(L)'
;MKSSGKNAFKSIKPAWLLAGLALLAAAWFAWAGVQELAFARLQSQVDATRISAGAEAVSRVQKAISELEGRRSRVALATALQREDQASADDVIKGAWAAVEAVEWHDPGLDEPYADPKAFGYGKLGVLELALQDNTTRAAIVKDAGAPRLALAAPVLADGRVLSVVYVRLPLETVTAPLASAELSDQSYLALRQGRHSVFERGDTALANSAEYGAVPLAGTRLRVVAAAPAGSGGMLTHFLLAALSLLVAAGLLLQPHLKLRRKADGDEAPGDTADAGPTLAELQASGRIKPPEPEPEADGMQKPPMPPAAAASRTVLDRSIFRAYDIRGVVGKTLDEETARLIGQAIGSVMQAQGAKAIVVGRDGRLSSPRMAAALIDGLRRAGREVFDIGEAPTPVTYFAAYQLRAGSCVSVTGSHNPPDYNGFKIVIEGETLAGDAIGNLYERIVENDLYLADEPGLASKREITEDYVNRIAGDIQIERKIKVVVDCGSGIAGAIAPQLLEAIGADVEPLFCEVDGNFPHHHPDPSDPANLRDLVNVVQRVDADLGLAFDGDGDRLGVVTKSGEMIYPDRLLMLFAADVLERNPGACIIYDVKCTGHLAMHILRHGGSPLMWKTGHSLIKAKMRETEAELAGEMSGHFFFRERWYGFDDGLYAAARLLEILSSRAETPQEIFDTLPKGVSTPELKIEVEEGRQYTFIEDFLAKAKFEGARLATIDGLRADWPDGWGLVRASNTTPVLVLRFDAKDEAALTRIKEAFREQLLATDSSLKLPF
;
A
#
# COMPACT_ATOMS: atom_id res chain seq x y z
N MET A 1 -24.89 -63.75 -45.73
CA MET A 1 -25.43 -64.23 -44.43
C MET A 1 -24.33 -64.26 -43.38
N LYS A 2 -24.51 -63.44 -42.34
CA LYS A 2 -24.09 -63.56 -40.92
C LYS A 2 -22.67 -64.04 -40.57
N SER A 3 -21.83 -63.03 -40.35
CA SER A 3 -21.05 -62.75 -39.12
C SER A 3 -20.80 -63.90 -38.14
N SER A 4 -19.52 -64.28 -38.02
CA SER A 4 -18.93 -64.93 -36.85
C SER A 4 -17.74 -64.08 -36.38
N GLY A 5 -18.04 -62.92 -35.78
CA GLY A 5 -17.10 -62.19 -34.94
C GLY A 5 -17.31 -62.63 -33.50
N LYS A 6 -16.54 -63.61 -33.02
CA LYS A 6 -16.51 -63.98 -31.60
C LYS A 6 -15.99 -62.79 -30.79
N ASN A 7 -16.89 -62.08 -30.12
CA ASN A 7 -16.58 -61.07 -29.11
C ASN A 7 -15.78 -61.70 -27.95
N ALA A 8 -14.47 -61.44 -27.92
CA ALA A 8 -13.55 -61.86 -26.86
C ALA A 8 -13.86 -61.24 -25.48
N PHE A 9 -14.81 -60.31 -25.39
CA PHE A 9 -15.11 -59.55 -24.16
C PHE A 9 -16.07 -60.22 -23.16
N LYS A 10 -16.66 -61.39 -23.46
CA LYS A 10 -17.65 -62.02 -22.54
C LYS A 10 -17.06 -62.90 -21.42
N SER A 11 -15.74 -62.94 -21.22
CA SER A 11 -15.10 -63.78 -20.19
C SER A 11 -14.44 -63.02 -19.03
N ILE A 12 -14.43 -61.68 -19.04
CA ILE A 12 -13.75 -60.90 -18.00
C ILE A 12 -14.71 -60.72 -16.81
N LYS A 13 -14.43 -61.39 -15.69
CA LYS A 13 -15.19 -61.21 -14.44
C LYS A 13 -15.07 -59.74 -13.97
N PRO A 14 -16.12 -59.10 -13.43
CA PRO A 14 -16.10 -57.69 -13.02
C PRO A 14 -14.94 -57.30 -12.10
N ALA A 15 -14.52 -58.22 -11.21
CA ALA A 15 -13.38 -58.04 -10.32
C ALA A 15 -12.03 -57.87 -11.06
N TRP A 16 -11.87 -58.46 -12.25
CA TRP A 16 -10.64 -58.36 -13.04
C TRP A 16 -10.57 -57.04 -13.81
N LEU A 17 -11.72 -56.51 -14.25
CA LEU A 17 -11.82 -55.16 -14.79
C LEU A 17 -11.49 -54.11 -13.73
N LEU A 18 -12.04 -54.26 -12.51
CA LEU A 18 -11.73 -53.37 -11.39
C LEU A 18 -10.28 -53.49 -10.93
N ALA A 19 -9.71 -54.70 -10.91
CA ALA A 19 -8.28 -54.89 -10.64
C ALA A 19 -7.41 -54.25 -11.72
N GLY A 20 -7.78 -54.36 -13.00
CA GLY A 20 -7.10 -53.68 -14.11
C GLY A 20 -7.14 -52.16 -13.98
N LEU A 21 -8.29 -51.58 -13.63
CA LEU A 21 -8.42 -50.15 -13.37
C LEU A 21 -7.61 -49.70 -12.14
N ALA A 22 -7.59 -50.49 -11.07
CA ALA A 22 -6.79 -50.21 -9.89
C ALA A 22 -5.28 -50.28 -10.19
N LEU A 23 -4.84 -51.19 -11.06
CA LEU A 23 -3.45 -51.25 -11.53
C LEU A 23 -3.10 -50.04 -12.43
N LEU A 24 -4.02 -49.61 -13.28
CA LEU A 24 -3.84 -48.39 -14.08
C LEU A 24 -3.77 -47.14 -13.20
N ALA A 25 -4.63 -47.04 -12.19
CA ALA A 25 -4.59 -45.97 -11.19
C ALA A 25 -3.28 -46.01 -10.39
N ALA A 26 -2.82 -47.20 -9.98
CA ALA A 26 -1.53 -47.37 -9.31
C ALA A 26 -0.36 -46.90 -10.18
N ALA A 27 -0.35 -47.29 -11.46
CA ALA A 27 0.68 -46.86 -12.41
C ALA A 27 0.64 -45.35 -12.64
N TRP A 28 -0.56 -44.76 -12.77
CA TRP A 28 -0.75 -43.33 -12.89
C TRP A 28 -0.22 -42.56 -11.67
N PHE A 29 -0.62 -42.97 -10.45
CA PHE A 29 -0.15 -42.33 -9.23
C PHE A 29 1.34 -42.52 -8.98
N ALA A 30 1.91 -43.68 -9.32
CA ALA A 30 3.35 -43.91 -9.25
C ALA A 30 4.10 -43.02 -10.24
N TRP A 31 3.60 -42.89 -11.48
CA TRP A 31 4.15 -41.97 -12.48
C TRP A 31 4.06 -40.52 -12.01
N ALA A 32 2.91 -40.09 -11.47
CA ALA A 32 2.73 -38.76 -10.89
C ALA A 32 3.71 -38.50 -9.73
N GLY A 33 3.91 -39.49 -8.84
CA GLY A 33 4.91 -39.40 -7.76
C GLY A 33 6.35 -39.27 -8.27
N VAL A 34 6.69 -39.93 -9.38
CA VAL A 34 7.99 -39.79 -10.04
C VAL A 34 8.15 -38.41 -10.68
N GLN A 35 7.09 -37.86 -11.30
CA GLN A 35 7.11 -36.49 -11.83
C GLN A 35 7.30 -35.46 -10.73
N GLU A 36 6.59 -35.59 -9.60
CA GLU A 36 6.77 -34.73 -8.42
C GLU A 36 8.21 -34.77 -7.89
N LEU A 37 8.82 -35.97 -7.86
CA LEU A 37 10.22 -36.10 -7.46
C LEU A 37 11.17 -35.41 -8.45
N ALA A 38 10.87 -35.46 -9.76
CA ALA A 38 11.65 -34.76 -10.77
C ALA A 38 11.52 -33.24 -10.63
N PHE A 39 10.30 -32.72 -10.43
CA PHE A 39 10.05 -31.30 -10.18
C PHE A 39 10.69 -30.80 -8.90
N ALA A 40 10.61 -31.55 -7.80
CA ALA A 40 11.26 -31.19 -6.54
C ALA A 40 12.79 -31.13 -6.68
N ARG A 41 13.39 -32.05 -7.44
CA ARG A 41 14.83 -32.02 -7.76
C ARG A 41 15.17 -30.80 -8.60
N LEU A 42 14.36 -30.50 -9.61
CA LEU A 42 14.56 -29.35 -10.49
C LEU A 42 14.45 -28.04 -9.70
N GLN A 43 13.43 -27.88 -8.85
CA GLN A 43 13.28 -26.73 -7.97
C GLN A 43 14.49 -26.56 -7.05
N SER A 44 14.96 -27.65 -6.43
CA SER A 44 16.17 -27.59 -5.59
C SER A 44 17.43 -27.20 -6.38
N GLN A 45 17.56 -27.63 -7.64
CA GLN A 45 18.65 -27.20 -8.53
C GLN A 45 18.54 -25.72 -8.87
N VAL A 46 17.34 -25.26 -9.23
CA VAL A 46 17.07 -23.85 -9.55
C VAL A 46 17.31 -22.94 -8.35
N ASP A 47 16.88 -23.34 -7.16
CA ASP A 47 17.14 -22.61 -5.92
C ASP A 47 18.65 -22.50 -5.64
N ALA A 48 19.40 -23.59 -5.82
CA ALA A 48 20.85 -23.59 -5.69
C ALA A 48 21.51 -22.68 -6.74
N THR A 49 21.04 -22.72 -7.99
CA THR A 49 21.50 -21.85 -9.07
C THR A 49 21.21 -20.38 -8.75
N ARG A 50 20.01 -20.04 -8.28
CA ARG A 50 19.63 -18.68 -7.87
C ARG A 50 20.55 -18.16 -6.77
N ILE A 51 20.79 -18.97 -5.74
CA ILE A 51 21.66 -18.59 -4.61
C ILE A 51 23.10 -18.40 -5.09
N SER A 52 23.63 -19.34 -5.88
CA SER A 52 25.02 -19.28 -6.37
C SER A 52 25.24 -18.12 -7.34
N ALA A 53 24.39 -17.99 -8.37
CA ALA A 53 24.47 -16.91 -9.35
C ALA A 53 24.20 -15.55 -8.70
N GLY A 54 23.25 -15.48 -7.76
CA GLY A 54 22.99 -14.29 -6.96
C GLY A 54 24.18 -13.89 -6.10
N ALA A 55 24.80 -14.83 -5.40
CA ALA A 55 26.00 -14.56 -4.60
C ALA A 55 27.18 -14.07 -5.45
N GLU A 56 27.38 -14.64 -6.63
CA GLU A 56 28.42 -14.18 -7.56
C GLU A 56 28.09 -12.79 -8.14
N ALA A 57 26.83 -12.53 -8.51
CA ALA A 57 26.39 -11.21 -8.96
C ALA A 57 26.58 -10.14 -7.87
N VAL A 58 26.21 -10.46 -6.62
CA VAL A 58 26.50 -9.63 -5.44
C VAL A 58 27.99 -9.36 -5.33
N SER A 59 28.82 -10.41 -5.40
CA SER A 59 30.26 -10.28 -5.28
C SER A 59 30.85 -9.36 -6.36
N ARG A 60 30.38 -9.46 -7.60
CA ARG A 60 30.83 -8.60 -8.71
C ARG A 60 30.42 -7.14 -8.52
N VAL A 61 29.17 -6.88 -8.11
CA VAL A 61 28.71 -5.52 -7.83
C VAL A 61 29.46 -4.93 -6.64
N GLN A 62 29.60 -5.68 -5.54
CA GLN A 62 30.38 -5.24 -4.37
C GLN A 62 31.84 -4.99 -4.70
N LYS A 63 32.44 -5.81 -5.58
CA LYS A 63 33.80 -5.58 -6.07
C LYS A 63 33.88 -4.29 -6.87
N ALA A 64 32.92 -4.01 -7.76
CA ALA A 64 32.88 -2.75 -8.51
C ALA A 64 32.70 -1.53 -7.58
N ILE A 65 31.81 -1.62 -6.59
CA ILE A 65 31.62 -0.59 -5.56
C ILE A 65 32.92 -0.38 -4.79
N SER A 66 33.57 -1.45 -4.32
CA SER A 66 34.82 -1.39 -3.56
C SER A 66 35.99 -0.84 -4.39
N GLU A 67 36.02 -1.14 -5.69
CA GLU A 67 37.03 -0.64 -6.63
C GLU A 67 36.89 0.87 -6.81
N LEU A 68 35.67 1.37 -7.00
CA LEU A 68 35.41 2.82 -7.08
C LEU A 68 35.67 3.51 -5.74
N GLU A 69 35.26 2.90 -4.63
CA GLU A 69 35.52 3.39 -3.27
C GLU A 69 37.03 3.53 -3.00
N GLY A 70 37.81 2.50 -3.32
CA GLY A 70 39.27 2.55 -3.15
C GLY A 70 39.96 3.58 -4.06
N ARG A 71 39.36 3.88 -5.22
CA ARG A 71 39.87 4.89 -6.15
C ARG A 71 39.49 6.31 -5.74
N ARG A 72 38.24 6.52 -5.29
CA ARG A 72 37.75 7.84 -4.86
C ARG A 72 38.53 8.38 -3.66
N SER A 73 39.03 7.49 -2.80
CA SER A 73 39.83 7.87 -1.62
C SER A 73 41.31 8.13 -1.91
N ARG A 74 41.77 8.05 -3.17
CA ARG A 74 43.18 8.30 -3.50
C ARG A 74 43.49 9.78 -3.44
N VAL A 75 44.55 10.14 -2.72
CA VAL A 75 45.06 11.53 -2.64
C VAL A 75 45.36 12.11 -4.03
N ALA A 76 45.85 11.28 -4.95
CA ALA A 76 46.10 11.67 -6.34
C ALA A 76 44.83 12.17 -7.05
N LEU A 77 43.66 11.57 -6.75
CA LEU A 77 42.40 11.99 -7.35
C LEU A 77 41.96 13.36 -6.85
N ALA A 78 41.94 13.53 -5.52
CA ALA A 78 41.61 14.82 -4.91
C ALA A 78 42.56 15.93 -5.41
N THR A 79 43.86 15.62 -5.54
CA THR A 79 44.86 16.57 -6.06
C THR A 79 44.61 16.92 -7.53
N ALA A 80 44.22 15.96 -8.36
CA ALA A 80 43.89 16.20 -9.76
C ALA A 80 42.66 17.10 -9.90
N LEU A 81 41.58 16.80 -9.16
CA LEU A 81 40.36 17.61 -9.16
C LEU A 81 40.59 19.04 -8.64
N GLN A 82 41.40 19.21 -7.58
CA GLN A 82 41.78 20.54 -7.07
C GLN A 82 42.60 21.37 -8.07
N ARG A 83 43.25 20.72 -9.03
CA ARG A 83 44.01 21.36 -10.11
C ARG A 83 43.21 21.46 -11.41
N GLU A 84 41.94 21.07 -11.39
CA GLU A 84 41.07 20.99 -12.57
C GLU A 84 41.64 20.10 -13.69
N ASP A 85 42.47 19.11 -13.33
CA ASP A 85 43.09 18.16 -14.25
C ASP A 85 42.21 16.92 -14.42
N GLN A 86 41.16 17.05 -15.24
CA GLN A 86 40.24 15.95 -15.55
C GLN A 86 40.93 14.76 -16.21
N ALA A 87 41.98 14.96 -17.00
CA ALA A 87 42.68 13.85 -17.66
C ALA A 87 43.37 12.95 -16.63
N SER A 88 44.04 13.55 -15.63
CA SER A 88 44.61 12.81 -14.51
C SER A 88 43.54 12.18 -13.61
N ALA A 89 42.40 12.87 -13.39
CA ALA A 89 41.29 12.31 -12.62
C ALA A 89 40.69 11.07 -13.30
N ASP A 90 40.48 11.15 -14.62
CA ASP A 90 40.07 10.04 -15.48
C ASP A 90 41.04 8.87 -15.41
N ASP A 91 42.36 9.12 -15.47
CA ASP A 91 43.36 8.06 -15.37
C ASP A 91 43.35 7.36 -14.01
N VAL A 92 43.09 8.10 -12.92
CA VAL A 92 42.96 7.50 -11.58
C VAL A 92 41.73 6.60 -11.48
N ILE A 93 40.60 7.00 -12.07
CA ILE A 93 39.36 6.21 -12.05
C ILE A 93 39.42 5.06 -13.05
N LYS A 94 39.73 5.33 -14.33
CA LYS A 94 39.87 4.32 -15.39
C LYS A 94 41.09 3.45 -15.11
N GLY A 95 42.30 3.97 -15.22
CA GLY A 95 43.55 3.26 -14.95
C GLY A 95 43.52 1.81 -15.48
N ALA A 96 43.80 0.84 -14.60
CA ALA A 96 43.73 -0.59 -14.93
C ALA A 96 42.31 -1.22 -14.88
N TRP A 97 41.24 -0.42 -14.73
CA TRP A 97 39.86 -0.91 -14.65
C TRP A 97 39.27 -1.07 -16.06
N ALA A 98 39.68 -2.14 -16.75
CA ALA A 98 39.33 -2.40 -18.14
C ALA A 98 37.81 -2.49 -18.43
N ALA A 99 36.98 -2.70 -17.41
CA ALA A 99 35.53 -2.79 -17.55
C ALA A 99 34.83 -1.42 -17.62
N VAL A 100 35.54 -0.29 -17.47
CA VAL A 100 34.91 1.04 -17.48
C VAL A 100 34.61 1.48 -18.91
N GLU A 101 33.33 1.69 -19.24
CA GLU A 101 32.90 2.22 -20.55
C GLU A 101 33.00 3.74 -20.61
N ALA A 102 32.66 4.43 -19.51
CA ALA A 102 32.71 5.87 -19.41
C ALA A 102 32.96 6.32 -17.96
N VAL A 103 33.62 7.46 -17.82
CA VAL A 103 33.75 8.22 -16.57
C VAL A 103 33.27 9.62 -16.87
N GLU A 104 32.42 10.15 -16.00
CA GLU A 104 31.91 11.50 -16.08
C GLU A 104 32.05 12.16 -14.71
N TRP A 105 32.25 13.47 -14.72
CA TRP A 105 32.47 14.29 -13.54
C TRP A 105 31.36 15.32 -13.44
N HIS A 106 30.68 15.32 -12.30
CA HIS A 106 29.57 16.22 -12.03
C HIS A 106 29.92 17.13 -10.86
N ASP A 107 29.42 18.35 -10.88
CA ASP A 107 29.58 19.25 -9.74
C ASP A 107 28.75 18.72 -8.54
N PRO A 108 29.10 19.06 -7.29
CA PRO A 108 28.37 18.58 -6.12
C PRO A 108 26.92 19.07 -5.99
N GLY A 109 26.58 20.17 -6.68
CA GLY A 109 25.22 20.71 -6.74
C GLY A 109 24.35 20.02 -7.81
N LEU A 110 24.97 19.34 -8.76
CA LEU A 110 24.34 18.69 -9.92
C LEU A 110 23.53 19.69 -10.78
N ASP A 111 23.98 20.94 -10.87
CA ASP A 111 23.26 22.03 -11.55
C ASP A 111 22.96 21.69 -13.02
N GLU A 112 23.93 21.11 -13.74
CA GLU A 112 23.75 20.70 -15.15
C GLU A 112 22.79 19.50 -15.28
N PRO A 113 22.94 18.40 -14.53
CA PRO A 113 21.95 17.33 -14.50
C PRO A 113 20.52 17.78 -14.16
N TYR A 114 20.34 18.74 -13.25
CA TYR A 114 19.04 19.28 -12.86
C TYR A 114 18.44 20.27 -13.87
N ALA A 115 19.24 20.83 -14.78
CA ALA A 115 18.73 21.75 -15.80
C ALA A 115 17.79 21.05 -16.80
N ASP A 116 18.04 19.77 -17.11
CA ASP A 116 17.16 18.92 -17.93
C ASP A 116 17.28 17.44 -17.51
N PRO A 117 16.63 17.03 -16.41
CA PRO A 117 16.68 15.66 -15.89
C PRO A 117 16.16 14.61 -16.89
N LYS A 118 15.25 15.01 -17.78
CA LYS A 118 14.66 14.16 -18.81
C LYS A 118 15.67 13.80 -19.87
N ALA A 119 16.44 14.78 -20.36
CA ALA A 119 17.52 14.55 -21.31
C ALA A 119 18.72 13.85 -20.66
N PHE A 120 19.05 14.21 -19.41
CA PHE A 120 20.17 13.62 -18.67
C PHE A 120 19.92 12.15 -18.28
N GLY A 121 18.69 11.84 -17.88
CA GLY A 121 18.23 10.53 -17.46
C GLY A 121 18.05 10.43 -15.94
N TYR A 122 16.80 10.33 -15.48
CA TYR A 122 16.42 10.25 -14.07
C TYR A 122 17.14 9.15 -13.28
N GLY A 123 17.32 7.95 -13.86
CA GLY A 123 18.06 6.87 -13.19
C GLY A 123 19.52 7.24 -12.90
N LYS A 124 20.17 7.95 -13.85
CA LYS A 124 21.55 8.41 -13.73
C LYS A 124 21.67 9.54 -12.71
N LEU A 125 20.73 10.47 -12.71
CA LEU A 125 20.65 11.52 -11.70
C LEU A 125 20.42 10.93 -10.30
N GLY A 126 19.46 10.01 -10.16
CA GLY A 126 19.14 9.38 -8.88
C GLY A 126 20.31 8.60 -8.26
N VAL A 127 21.18 7.97 -9.06
CA VAL A 127 22.38 7.31 -8.49
C VAL A 127 23.42 8.32 -8.00
N LEU A 128 23.57 9.47 -8.68
CA LEU A 128 24.44 10.58 -8.25
C LEU A 128 23.97 11.17 -6.91
N GLU A 129 22.67 11.46 -6.79
CA GLU A 129 22.05 11.97 -5.56
C GLU A 129 22.22 11.02 -4.39
N LEU A 130 21.91 9.73 -4.59
CA LEU A 130 22.05 8.73 -3.53
C LEU A 130 23.50 8.64 -3.04
N ALA A 131 24.47 8.75 -3.96
CA ALA A 131 25.88 8.76 -3.60
C ALA A 131 26.27 9.99 -2.76
N LEU A 132 25.74 11.17 -3.11
CA LEU A 132 25.91 12.40 -2.33
C LEU A 132 25.25 12.31 -0.95
N GLN A 133 24.00 11.88 -0.90
CA GLN A 133 23.20 11.80 0.33
C GLN A 133 23.84 10.87 1.36
N ASP A 134 24.30 9.70 0.92
CA ASP A 134 24.89 8.69 1.80
C ASP A 134 26.40 8.87 1.99
N ASN A 135 27.01 9.80 1.25
CA ASN A 135 28.45 10.03 1.18
C ASN A 135 29.27 8.74 0.94
N THR A 136 28.76 7.88 0.06
CA THR A 136 29.32 6.55 -0.23
C THR A 136 29.13 6.20 -1.69
N THR A 137 29.87 5.21 -2.18
CA THR A 137 29.65 4.68 -3.53
C THR A 137 28.30 3.97 -3.62
N ARG A 138 27.46 4.38 -4.56
CA ARG A 138 26.15 3.76 -4.86
C ARG A 138 26.15 3.16 -6.25
N ALA A 139 25.34 2.10 -6.44
CA ALA A 139 25.19 1.42 -7.72
C ALA A 139 23.72 1.14 -8.05
N ALA A 140 23.37 1.29 -9.32
CA ALA A 140 22.03 1.02 -9.84
C ALA A 140 22.08 0.59 -11.31
N ILE A 141 21.03 -0.07 -11.79
CA ILE A 141 20.82 -0.22 -13.24
C ILE A 141 20.06 1.00 -13.73
N VAL A 142 20.64 1.68 -14.71
CA VAL A 142 20.09 2.88 -15.31
C VAL A 142 20.06 2.72 -16.81
N LYS A 143 19.15 3.43 -17.48
CA LYS A 143 19.19 3.55 -18.93
C LYS A 143 20.15 4.68 -19.29
N ASP A 144 21.28 4.35 -19.90
CA ASP A 144 22.30 5.30 -20.33
C ASP A 144 22.83 4.91 -21.71
N ALA A 145 23.12 5.90 -22.56
CA ALA A 145 23.47 5.71 -23.97
C ALA A 145 22.46 4.81 -24.73
N GLY A 146 21.18 4.89 -24.38
CA GLY A 146 20.10 4.15 -25.02
C GLY A 146 19.92 2.69 -24.57
N ALA A 147 20.72 2.20 -23.61
CA ALA A 147 20.69 0.81 -23.17
C ALA A 147 20.86 0.68 -21.63
N PRO A 148 20.41 -0.43 -21.01
CA PRO A 148 20.64 -0.66 -19.58
C PRO A 148 22.13 -0.84 -19.28
N ARG A 149 22.61 -0.19 -18.22
CA ARG A 149 24.01 -0.20 -17.78
C ARG A 149 24.10 -0.25 -16.27
N LEU A 150 25.19 -0.81 -15.75
CA LEU A 150 25.51 -0.71 -14.34
C LEU A 150 26.19 0.64 -14.11
N ALA A 151 25.47 1.55 -13.47
CA ALA A 151 26.02 2.84 -13.05
C ALA A 151 26.55 2.75 -11.63
N LEU A 152 27.71 3.37 -11.41
CA LEU A 152 28.22 3.67 -10.08
C LEU A 152 28.43 5.17 -9.94
N ALA A 153 28.10 5.72 -8.78
CA ALA A 153 28.38 7.12 -8.45
C ALA A 153 29.06 7.22 -7.09
N ALA A 154 29.98 8.17 -6.94
CA ALA A 154 30.62 8.43 -5.66
C ALA A 154 31.07 9.89 -5.51
N PRO A 155 30.86 10.53 -4.34
CA PRO A 155 31.44 11.83 -4.07
C PRO A 155 32.95 11.70 -3.80
N VAL A 156 33.74 12.62 -4.34
CA VAL A 156 35.17 12.73 -4.05
C VAL A 156 35.39 13.88 -3.07
N LEU A 157 36.04 13.59 -1.94
CA LEU A 157 36.20 14.56 -0.86
C LEU A 157 37.64 15.02 -0.70
N ALA A 158 37.80 16.29 -0.35
CA ALA A 158 39.03 16.85 0.21
C ALA A 158 38.68 17.81 1.34
N ASP A 159 39.40 17.73 2.46
CA ASP A 159 39.23 18.61 3.63
C ASP A 159 37.77 18.71 4.12
N GLY A 160 37.04 17.60 4.06
CA GLY A 160 35.64 17.52 4.51
C GLY A 160 34.61 18.14 3.55
N ARG A 161 35.02 18.54 2.35
CA ARG A 161 34.13 19.05 1.29
C ARG A 161 34.11 18.13 0.09
N VAL A 162 32.95 18.01 -0.56
CA VAL A 162 32.84 17.30 -1.84
C VAL A 162 33.39 18.20 -2.95
N LEU A 163 34.40 17.73 -3.67
CA LEU A 163 34.99 18.44 -4.81
C LEU A 163 34.19 18.22 -6.08
N SER A 164 33.79 16.98 -6.34
CA SER A 164 33.03 16.55 -7.51
C SER A 164 32.42 15.17 -7.23
N VAL A 165 31.41 14.80 -8.01
CA VAL A 165 30.81 13.47 -8.01
C VAL A 165 31.25 12.73 -9.27
N VAL A 166 31.89 11.59 -9.09
CA VAL A 166 32.25 10.73 -10.22
C VAL A 166 31.08 9.82 -10.56
N TYR A 167 30.75 9.74 -11.85
CA TYR A 167 29.87 8.72 -12.42
C TYR A 167 30.71 7.76 -13.27
N VAL A 168 30.55 6.45 -13.03
CA VAL A 168 31.24 5.39 -13.76
C VAL A 168 30.20 4.48 -14.39
N ARG A 169 30.27 4.34 -15.70
CA ARG A 169 29.43 3.41 -16.46
C ARG A 169 30.16 2.10 -16.70
N LEU A 170 29.56 1.01 -16.27
CA LEU A 170 30.01 -0.35 -16.52
C LEU A 170 29.04 -1.11 -17.44
N PRO A 171 29.53 -2.10 -18.22
CA PRO A 171 28.70 -2.99 -19.01
C PRO A 171 27.74 -3.74 -18.10
N LEU A 172 26.54 -4.01 -18.61
CA LEU A 172 25.53 -4.76 -17.87
C LEU A 172 26.00 -6.17 -17.52
N GLU A 173 26.88 -6.75 -18.34
CA GLU A 173 27.56 -8.03 -18.16
C GLU A 173 28.30 -8.13 -16.83
N THR A 174 28.69 -7.00 -16.23
CA THR A 174 29.31 -6.96 -14.90
C THR A 174 28.44 -7.64 -13.86
N VAL A 175 27.11 -7.47 -13.92
CA VAL A 175 26.16 -8.09 -13.01
C VAL A 175 25.45 -9.30 -13.62
N THR A 176 25.27 -9.34 -14.95
CA THR A 176 24.49 -10.42 -15.60
C THR A 176 25.30 -11.64 -16.00
N ALA A 177 26.64 -11.56 -16.12
CA ALA A 177 27.47 -12.69 -16.55
C ALA A 177 27.33 -13.95 -15.67
N PRO A 178 27.22 -13.87 -14.33
CA PRO A 178 26.95 -15.06 -13.50
C PRO A 178 25.61 -15.72 -13.83
N LEU A 179 24.58 -14.93 -14.12
CA LEU A 179 23.25 -15.44 -14.46
C LEU A 179 23.24 -16.05 -15.88
N ALA A 180 23.99 -15.45 -16.80
CA ALA A 180 24.15 -15.93 -18.17
C ALA A 180 24.93 -17.25 -18.24
N SER A 181 25.94 -17.44 -17.38
CA SER A 181 26.78 -18.63 -17.32
C SER A 181 26.25 -19.74 -16.41
N ALA A 182 25.26 -19.44 -15.57
CA ALA A 182 24.64 -20.42 -14.68
C ALA A 182 24.10 -21.64 -15.44
N GLU A 183 24.21 -22.83 -14.87
CA GLU A 183 23.51 -24.00 -15.40
C GLU A 183 22.02 -23.87 -15.08
N LEU A 184 21.19 -23.82 -16.14
CA LEU A 184 19.75 -23.69 -16.05
C LEU A 184 19.12 -24.68 -17.03
N SER A 185 18.13 -25.45 -16.55
CA SER A 185 17.32 -26.32 -17.39
C SER A 185 16.38 -25.50 -18.27
N ASP A 186 16.05 -26.00 -19.47
CA ASP A 186 15.07 -25.37 -20.37
C ASP A 186 13.66 -25.29 -19.76
N GLN A 187 13.38 -26.07 -18.72
CA GLN A 187 12.11 -26.05 -17.98
C GLN A 187 12.13 -25.09 -16.78
N SER A 188 13.18 -24.29 -16.61
CA SER A 188 13.37 -23.42 -15.45
C SER A 188 13.50 -21.97 -15.89
N TYR A 189 13.33 -21.06 -14.94
CA TYR A 189 13.45 -19.62 -15.17
C TYR A 189 14.45 -19.00 -14.20
N LEU A 190 15.22 -18.03 -14.68
CA LEU A 190 16.16 -17.25 -13.90
C LEU A 190 16.17 -15.81 -14.43
N ALA A 191 16.04 -14.82 -13.55
CA ALA A 191 16.13 -13.41 -13.94
C ALA A 191 16.78 -12.53 -12.87
N LEU A 192 17.31 -11.39 -13.30
CA LEU A 192 17.74 -10.27 -12.46
C LEU A 192 16.71 -9.15 -12.63
N ARG A 193 16.08 -8.72 -11.53
CA ARG A 193 14.98 -7.74 -11.56
C ARG A 193 15.26 -6.48 -10.75
N GLN A 194 14.71 -5.36 -11.22
CA GLN A 194 14.55 -4.08 -10.51
C GLN A 194 13.09 -3.67 -10.62
N GLY A 195 12.39 -3.51 -9.49
CA GLY A 195 10.91 -3.48 -9.53
C GLY A 195 10.35 -4.75 -10.18
N ARG A 196 9.35 -4.66 -11.05
CA ARG A 196 8.93 -5.81 -11.90
C ARG A 196 9.81 -6.02 -13.14
N HIS A 197 10.53 -4.99 -13.58
CA HIS A 197 11.34 -5.03 -14.79
C HIS A 197 12.49 -6.04 -14.70
N SER A 198 12.52 -6.97 -15.67
CA SER A 198 13.62 -7.94 -15.84
C SER A 198 14.76 -7.32 -16.64
N VAL A 199 15.82 -6.94 -15.92
CA VAL A 199 17.07 -6.40 -16.50
C VAL A 199 17.81 -7.49 -17.29
N PHE A 200 17.66 -8.74 -16.87
CA PHE A 200 18.14 -9.94 -17.56
C PHE A 200 17.19 -11.09 -17.24
N GLU A 201 16.87 -11.93 -18.23
CA GLU A 201 16.11 -13.15 -18.01
C GLU A 201 16.54 -14.27 -18.96
N ARG A 202 16.36 -15.52 -18.53
CA ARG A 202 16.60 -16.72 -19.32
C ARG A 202 15.71 -17.87 -18.85
N GLY A 203 15.33 -18.72 -19.81
CA GLY A 203 14.55 -19.94 -19.56
C GLY A 203 13.08 -19.78 -19.89
N ASP A 204 12.21 -20.55 -19.21
CA ASP A 204 10.77 -20.54 -19.47
C ASP A 204 10.09 -19.33 -18.83
N THR A 205 9.77 -18.33 -19.65
CA THR A 205 9.12 -17.09 -19.20
C THR A 205 7.70 -17.31 -18.65
N ALA A 206 7.07 -18.47 -18.90
CA ALA A 206 5.79 -18.80 -18.26
C ALA A 206 5.90 -18.90 -16.73
N LEU A 207 7.11 -19.15 -16.21
CA LEU A 207 7.41 -19.23 -14.78
C LEU A 207 7.76 -17.86 -14.16
N ALA A 208 7.85 -16.80 -14.96
CA ALA A 208 8.30 -15.47 -14.54
C ALA A 208 7.51 -14.89 -13.36
N ASN A 209 6.21 -15.16 -13.29
CA ASN A 209 5.36 -14.69 -12.19
C ASN A 209 5.60 -15.47 -10.89
N SER A 210 5.84 -16.78 -10.98
CA SER A 210 6.14 -17.62 -9.81
C SER A 210 7.56 -17.46 -9.25
N ALA A 211 8.47 -16.88 -10.04
CA ALA A 211 9.89 -16.78 -9.73
C ALA A 211 10.25 -15.85 -8.57
N GLU A 212 9.32 -14.97 -8.19
CA GLU A 212 9.51 -14.04 -7.06
C GLU A 212 9.67 -14.77 -5.72
N TYR A 213 9.14 -16.00 -5.61
CA TYR A 213 9.25 -16.76 -4.38
C TYR A 213 10.70 -17.15 -4.09
N GLY A 214 11.23 -16.67 -2.95
CA GLY A 214 12.61 -16.93 -2.54
C GLY A 214 13.64 -16.05 -3.25
N ALA A 215 13.23 -14.91 -3.82
CA ALA A 215 14.14 -13.95 -4.44
C ALA A 215 15.35 -13.62 -3.55
N VAL A 216 16.53 -13.52 -4.16
CA VAL A 216 17.78 -13.19 -3.47
C VAL A 216 18.16 -11.73 -3.75
N PRO A 217 18.05 -10.82 -2.77
CA PRO A 217 18.39 -9.40 -2.98
C PRO A 217 19.90 -9.21 -3.16
N LEU A 218 20.28 -8.29 -4.04
CA LEU A 218 21.67 -7.89 -4.21
C LEU A 218 22.02 -6.76 -3.23
N ALA A 219 22.74 -7.09 -2.18
CA ALA A 219 23.12 -6.16 -1.11
C ALA A 219 23.77 -4.87 -1.66
N GLY A 220 23.29 -3.72 -1.19
CA GLY A 220 23.76 -2.40 -1.62
C GLY A 220 23.11 -1.87 -2.91
N THR A 221 22.20 -2.63 -3.52
CA THR A 221 21.42 -2.24 -4.72
C THR A 221 19.92 -2.47 -4.51
N ARG A 222 19.12 -2.11 -5.51
CA ARG A 222 17.68 -2.42 -5.59
C ARG A 222 17.38 -3.68 -6.41
N LEU A 223 18.41 -4.43 -6.80
CA LEU A 223 18.28 -5.60 -7.65
C LEU A 223 17.98 -6.86 -6.83
N ARG A 224 17.35 -7.84 -7.46
CA ARG A 224 17.19 -9.19 -6.91
C ARG A 224 17.28 -10.26 -7.99
N VAL A 225 17.79 -11.43 -7.64
CA VAL A 225 17.75 -12.61 -8.49
C VAL A 225 16.52 -13.44 -8.15
N VAL A 226 15.71 -13.72 -9.16
CA VAL A 226 14.49 -14.53 -9.07
C VAL A 226 14.67 -15.79 -9.90
N ALA A 227 14.05 -16.89 -9.47
CA ALA A 227 14.13 -18.14 -10.20
C ALA A 227 12.95 -19.06 -9.86
N ALA A 228 12.51 -19.86 -10.82
CA ALA A 228 11.42 -20.82 -10.63
C ALA A 228 11.63 -22.09 -11.45
N ALA A 229 11.04 -23.20 -10.97
CA ALA A 229 10.82 -24.43 -11.72
C ALA A 229 9.32 -24.78 -11.69
N PRO A 230 8.86 -25.70 -12.55
CA PRO A 230 7.48 -26.17 -12.54
C PRO A 230 7.17 -26.85 -11.20
N ALA A 231 6.10 -26.43 -10.55
CA ALA A 231 5.59 -27.09 -9.35
C ALA A 231 4.55 -28.15 -9.73
N GLY A 232 4.62 -29.31 -9.08
CA GLY A 232 3.58 -30.33 -9.23
C GLY A 232 2.37 -30.07 -8.31
N SER A 233 1.24 -30.70 -8.63
CA SER A 233 -0.07 -30.41 -8.03
C SER A 233 -0.39 -31.21 -6.76
N GLY A 234 0.51 -32.08 -6.29
CA GLY A 234 0.26 -32.84 -5.05
C GLY A 234 1.51 -33.39 -4.37
N GLY A 235 1.46 -33.53 -3.04
CA GLY A 235 2.60 -34.02 -2.26
C GLY A 235 3.11 -35.39 -2.77
N MET A 236 4.43 -35.49 -2.98
CA MET A 236 5.12 -36.71 -3.41
C MET A 236 4.68 -37.96 -2.61
N LEU A 237 4.60 -37.83 -1.28
CA LEU A 237 4.16 -38.89 -0.38
C LEU A 237 2.72 -39.31 -0.65
N THR A 238 1.83 -38.36 -0.93
CA THR A 238 0.42 -38.61 -1.24
C THR A 238 0.28 -39.45 -2.49
N HIS A 239 1.01 -39.11 -3.56
CA HIS A 239 0.97 -39.87 -4.82
C HIS A 239 1.48 -41.31 -4.64
N PHE A 240 2.61 -41.51 -3.95
CA PHE A 240 3.10 -42.87 -3.68
C PHE A 240 2.19 -43.68 -2.74
N LEU A 241 1.55 -43.03 -1.75
CA LEU A 241 0.54 -43.67 -0.89
C LEU A 241 -0.69 -44.10 -1.68
N LEU A 242 -1.19 -43.25 -2.58
CA LEU A 242 -2.32 -43.58 -3.47
C LEU A 242 -1.95 -44.70 -4.45
N ALA A 243 -0.73 -44.74 -4.94
CA ALA A 243 -0.23 -45.84 -5.75
C ALA A 243 -0.21 -47.16 -4.96
N ALA A 244 0.34 -47.14 -3.74
CA ALA A 244 0.36 -48.31 -2.85
C ALA A 244 -1.05 -48.79 -2.48
N LEU A 245 -1.97 -47.87 -2.16
CA LEU A 245 -3.37 -48.19 -1.87
C LEU A 245 -4.05 -48.83 -3.09
N SER A 246 -3.82 -48.30 -4.28
CA SER A 246 -4.37 -48.83 -5.52
C SER A 246 -3.81 -50.24 -5.84
N LEU A 247 -2.53 -50.50 -5.54
CA LEU A 247 -1.94 -51.84 -5.62
C LEU A 247 -2.55 -52.80 -4.61
N LEU A 248 -2.81 -52.35 -3.37
CA LEU A 248 -3.47 -53.17 -2.35
C LEU A 248 -4.91 -53.52 -2.75
N VAL A 249 -5.66 -52.58 -3.33
CA VAL A 249 -7.00 -52.83 -3.88
C VAL A 249 -6.93 -53.84 -5.02
N ALA A 250 -5.99 -53.67 -5.97
CA ALA A 250 -5.79 -54.63 -7.05
C ALA A 250 -5.46 -56.03 -6.51
N ALA A 251 -4.53 -56.13 -5.54
CA ALA A 251 -4.15 -57.38 -4.91
C ALA A 251 -5.33 -58.01 -4.17
N GLY A 252 -6.12 -57.25 -3.42
CA GLY A 252 -7.32 -57.73 -2.72
C GLY A 252 -8.39 -58.26 -3.68
N LEU A 253 -8.62 -57.59 -4.82
CA LEU A 253 -9.55 -58.02 -5.85
C LEU A 253 -9.07 -59.29 -6.59
N LEU A 254 -7.75 -59.43 -6.78
CA LEU A 254 -7.13 -60.61 -7.39
C LEU A 254 -7.06 -61.80 -6.42
N LEU A 255 -6.93 -61.55 -5.11
CA LEU A 255 -6.87 -62.56 -4.04
C LEU A 255 -8.27 -62.94 -3.50
N GLN A 256 -9.32 -62.20 -3.85
CA GLN A 256 -10.71 -62.47 -3.46
C GLN A 256 -11.19 -63.92 -3.70
N PRO A 257 -10.76 -64.65 -4.77
CA PRO A 257 -11.08 -66.06 -4.95
C PRO A 257 -10.44 -67.00 -3.91
N HIS A 258 -9.33 -66.59 -3.28
CA HIS A 258 -8.56 -67.41 -2.34
C HIS A 258 -8.91 -67.15 -0.87
N LEU A 259 -9.64 -66.07 -0.56
CA LEU A 259 -9.98 -65.66 0.81
C LEU A 259 -11.38 -66.08 1.27
N LYS A 260 -12.14 -66.83 0.46
CA LYS A 260 -13.44 -67.40 0.89
C LYS A 260 -13.25 -68.70 1.67
N LEU A 261 -12.84 -68.61 2.93
CA LEU A 261 -13.06 -69.67 3.93
C LEU A 261 -12.95 -69.14 5.36
N ARG A 262 -14.08 -68.64 5.88
CA ARG A 262 -14.68 -68.96 7.19
C ARG A 262 -15.54 -67.80 7.64
N ARG A 263 -16.84 -67.91 7.38
CA ARG A 263 -17.89 -67.26 8.17
C ARG A 263 -18.79 -68.37 8.70
N LYS A 264 -18.96 -68.40 10.03
CA LYS A 264 -20.08 -69.00 10.76
C LYS A 264 -20.12 -68.22 12.09
N ALA A 265 -21.01 -67.22 12.21
CA ALA A 265 -22.41 -67.32 12.69
C ALA A 265 -22.42 -67.72 14.18
N ASP A 266 -22.98 -66.93 15.10
CA ASP A 266 -24.42 -66.67 15.30
C ASP A 266 -24.61 -65.33 16.05
N GLY A 267 -25.61 -64.49 15.75
CA GLY A 267 -27.01 -64.55 16.23
C GLY A 267 -27.21 -63.39 17.25
N ASP A 268 -28.29 -62.66 17.42
CA ASP A 268 -29.64 -62.62 16.86
C ASP A 268 -30.25 -61.22 17.14
N GLU A 269 -31.26 -60.85 16.34
CA GLU A 269 -32.43 -59.98 16.62
C GLU A 269 -32.33 -58.49 17.08
N ALA A 270 -33.10 -57.65 16.38
CA ALA A 270 -33.53 -56.26 16.68
C ALA A 270 -34.96 -56.29 17.31
N PRO A 271 -35.77 -55.20 17.44
CA PRO A 271 -35.59 -53.73 17.38
C PRO A 271 -36.35 -52.93 18.49
N GLY A 272 -36.30 -51.58 18.49
CA GLY A 272 -37.47 -50.73 18.87
C GLY A 272 -37.35 -49.67 19.99
N ASP A 273 -37.26 -48.40 19.57
CA ASP A 273 -37.98 -47.16 19.98
C ASP A 273 -38.20 -46.61 21.42
N THR A 274 -37.87 -45.31 21.53
CA THR A 274 -38.51 -44.14 22.22
C THR A 274 -38.39 -43.84 23.74
N ALA A 275 -37.97 -42.57 23.98
CA ALA A 275 -38.40 -41.56 24.99
C ALA A 275 -38.28 -41.93 26.50
N ASP A 276 -37.91 -41.06 27.45
CA ASP A 276 -38.38 -39.70 27.73
C ASP A 276 -37.67 -39.14 29.00
N ALA A 277 -37.96 -37.88 29.32
CA ALA A 277 -38.01 -37.22 30.62
C ALA A 277 -36.78 -36.43 31.15
N GLY A 278 -36.92 -35.09 31.10
CA GLY A 278 -36.32 -34.14 32.07
C GLY A 278 -36.93 -34.29 33.48
N PRO A 279 -36.73 -33.36 34.46
CA PRO A 279 -36.62 -31.91 34.30
C PRO A 279 -35.56 -31.22 35.20
N THR A 280 -35.60 -29.90 35.08
CA THR A 280 -34.77 -28.76 35.51
C THR A 280 -34.92 -28.34 36.97
N LEU A 281 -33.80 -28.02 37.65
CA LEU A 281 -33.76 -27.47 39.02
C LEU A 281 -33.59 -25.93 39.07
N ALA A 282 -33.49 -25.26 37.92
CA ALA A 282 -33.80 -23.83 37.83
C ALA A 282 -35.32 -23.57 37.85
N GLU A 283 -36.14 -24.62 37.75
CA GLU A 283 -37.57 -24.50 37.46
C GLU A 283 -38.50 -24.71 38.64
N LEU A 284 -38.04 -24.83 39.87
CA LEU A 284 -39.01 -24.83 40.97
C LEU A 284 -38.49 -24.02 42.12
N GLN A 285 -38.68 -22.72 42.02
CA GLN A 285 -39.12 -22.04 43.23
C GLN A 285 -38.05 -21.91 44.33
N ALA A 286 -36.95 -21.24 44.02
CA ALA A 286 -36.65 -20.06 44.84
C ALA A 286 -37.27 -18.78 44.25
N SER A 287 -38.23 -18.97 43.34
CA SER A 287 -39.62 -18.49 43.45
C SER A 287 -39.86 -17.01 43.43
N GLY A 288 -38.84 -16.26 43.05
CA GLY A 288 -38.92 -14.82 43.02
C GLY A 288 -39.08 -14.24 44.41
N ARG A 289 -38.69 -13.00 44.48
CA ARG A 289 -39.64 -11.90 44.42
C ARG A 289 -38.79 -10.69 44.77
N ILE A 290 -38.35 -9.96 43.74
CA ILE A 290 -38.62 -8.51 43.58
C ILE A 290 -38.25 -7.66 44.83
N LYS A 291 -37.50 -6.55 44.82
CA LYS A 291 -36.87 -5.65 43.82
C LYS A 291 -36.23 -4.48 44.67
N PRO A 292 -35.89 -3.27 44.16
CA PRO A 292 -34.67 -2.48 44.44
C PRO A 292 -35.04 -1.14 45.15
N PRO A 293 -34.49 0.08 44.87
CA PRO A 293 -33.13 0.61 44.55
C PRO A 293 -32.68 1.76 45.52
N GLU A 294 -31.44 2.28 45.31
CA GLU A 294 -30.80 3.64 45.49
C GLU A 294 -31.30 4.69 46.51
N PRO A 295 -30.48 5.69 46.99
CA PRO A 295 -29.47 6.49 46.26
C PRO A 295 -28.20 6.97 47.05
N GLU A 296 -27.34 7.77 46.38
CA GLU A 296 -26.15 8.51 46.90
C GLU A 296 -26.46 9.63 47.93
N PRO A 297 -25.46 10.23 48.62
CA PRO A 297 -24.99 11.55 48.17
C PRO A 297 -23.52 11.99 48.48
N GLU A 298 -23.19 13.09 47.79
CA GLU A 298 -22.09 14.08 47.67
C GLU A 298 -21.29 14.67 48.87
N ALA A 299 -20.16 15.31 48.47
CA ALA A 299 -19.46 16.55 48.93
C ALA A 299 -18.60 16.49 50.22
N ASP A 300 -17.52 17.28 50.44
CA ASP A 300 -17.12 18.61 49.96
C ASP A 300 -15.64 18.93 50.36
N GLY A 301 -15.03 19.95 49.73
CA GLY A 301 -14.21 20.97 50.45
C GLY A 301 -12.69 21.02 50.28
N MET A 302 -12.17 22.00 49.50
CA MET A 302 -11.65 23.28 50.02
C MET A 302 -10.74 24.03 49.00
N GLN A 303 -11.09 25.29 48.75
CA GLN A 303 -10.35 26.32 48.00
C GLN A 303 -9.19 26.94 48.81
N LYS A 304 -8.23 27.54 48.11
CA LYS A 304 -7.46 28.72 48.60
C LYS A 304 -7.25 29.76 47.47
N PRO A 305 -7.24 31.08 47.76
CA PRO A 305 -7.45 32.15 46.77
C PRO A 305 -6.14 32.98 46.52
N PRO A 306 -6.13 34.15 45.83
CA PRO A 306 -5.48 34.31 44.52
C PRO A 306 -4.38 35.40 44.48
N MET A 307 -3.71 35.58 43.32
CA MET A 307 -2.88 36.75 42.99
C MET A 307 -3.35 37.39 41.67
N PRO A 308 -3.43 38.74 41.54
CA PRO A 308 -3.93 39.42 40.33
C PRO A 308 -2.78 40.05 39.48
N PRO A 309 -3.02 40.64 38.28
CA PRO A 309 -2.90 39.97 36.98
C PRO A 309 -1.91 40.65 36.01
N ALA A 310 -1.41 39.90 35.02
CA ALA A 310 -0.81 40.50 33.82
C ALA A 310 -1.87 40.64 32.71
N ALA A 311 -1.89 41.80 32.06
CA ALA A 311 -2.94 42.28 31.18
C ALA A 311 -3.18 41.38 29.95
N ALA A 312 -4.46 41.17 29.65
CA ALA A 312 -4.94 40.31 28.59
C ALA A 312 -4.70 40.92 27.19
N ALA A 313 -3.98 40.17 26.35
CA ALA A 313 -4.21 40.23 24.91
C ALA A 313 -5.61 39.67 24.62
N SER A 314 -6.31 40.28 23.66
CA SER A 314 -7.62 39.82 23.21
C SER A 314 -7.56 38.36 22.80
N ARG A 315 -8.25 37.49 23.56
CA ARG A 315 -8.33 36.05 23.30
C ARG A 315 -9.11 35.81 22.00
N THR A 316 -8.44 35.40 20.93
CA THR A 316 -9.13 34.77 19.78
C THR A 316 -9.89 33.57 20.31
N VAL A 317 -11.19 33.47 20.02
CA VAL A 317 -12.01 32.34 20.47
C VAL A 317 -11.63 31.13 19.61
N LEU A 318 -10.83 30.22 20.17
CA LEU A 318 -10.46 28.96 19.53
C LEU A 318 -11.71 28.07 19.42
N ASP A 319 -12.11 27.75 18.20
CA ASP A 319 -13.26 26.90 17.94
C ASP A 319 -12.89 25.42 18.13
N ARG A 320 -13.49 24.71 19.10
CA ARG A 320 -13.22 23.27 19.33
C ARG A 320 -13.58 22.43 18.10
N SER A 321 -14.54 22.87 17.28
CA SER A 321 -15.01 22.09 16.13
C SER A 321 -13.93 21.87 15.07
N ILE A 322 -12.87 22.71 15.00
CA ILE A 322 -11.80 22.49 14.02
C ILE A 322 -10.91 21.30 14.37
N PHE A 323 -10.89 20.84 15.63
CA PHE A 323 -10.10 19.71 16.10
C PHE A 323 -10.89 18.41 15.87
N ARG A 324 -10.77 17.85 14.66
CA ARG A 324 -11.52 16.68 14.21
C ARG A 324 -10.83 15.38 14.63
N ALA A 325 -11.40 14.24 14.22
CA ALA A 325 -10.89 12.92 14.62
C ALA A 325 -9.48 12.59 14.07
N TYR A 326 -9.09 13.09 12.90
CA TYR A 326 -7.84 12.67 12.22
C TYR A 326 -6.93 13.82 11.80
N ASP A 327 -7.46 15.05 11.80
CA ASP A 327 -6.76 16.27 11.43
C ASP A 327 -7.40 17.49 12.11
N ILE A 328 -6.81 18.66 11.87
CA ILE A 328 -7.43 19.94 12.19
C ILE A 328 -7.94 20.56 10.88
N ARG A 329 -9.21 20.98 10.82
CA ARG A 329 -9.82 21.55 9.62
C ARG A 329 -10.79 22.68 9.94
N GLY A 330 -10.66 23.82 9.27
CA GLY A 330 -11.55 24.96 9.45
C GLY A 330 -11.72 25.80 8.18
N VAL A 331 -12.64 26.76 8.26
CA VAL A 331 -12.89 27.73 7.19
C VAL A 331 -12.10 28.99 7.49
N VAL A 332 -11.25 29.38 6.55
CA VAL A 332 -10.34 30.50 6.72
C VAL A 332 -11.11 31.81 6.81
N GLY A 333 -10.82 32.60 7.84
CA GLY A 333 -11.52 33.85 8.15
C GLY A 333 -12.85 33.67 8.89
N LYS A 334 -13.23 32.43 9.24
CA LYS A 334 -14.39 32.12 10.12
C LYS A 334 -13.97 31.36 11.36
N THR A 335 -13.43 30.16 11.19
CA THR A 335 -13.02 29.26 12.29
C THR A 335 -11.52 28.98 12.32
N LEU A 336 -10.80 29.37 11.26
CA LEU A 336 -9.34 29.24 11.16
C LEU A 336 -8.73 30.56 10.70
N ASP A 337 -7.68 31.01 11.38
CA ASP A 337 -6.89 32.20 11.04
C ASP A 337 -5.41 32.02 11.39
N GLU A 338 -4.59 33.05 11.12
CA GLU A 338 -3.14 33.01 11.40
C GLU A 338 -2.83 32.88 12.88
N GLU A 339 -3.61 33.50 13.78
CA GLU A 339 -3.37 33.38 15.22
C GLU A 339 -3.65 31.96 15.70
N THR A 340 -4.74 31.37 15.23
CA THR A 340 -5.09 29.97 15.51
C THR A 340 -4.01 29.03 14.99
N ALA A 341 -3.52 29.23 13.75
CA ALA A 341 -2.43 28.46 13.17
C ALA A 341 -1.13 28.56 13.99
N ARG A 342 -0.80 29.76 14.49
CA ARG A 342 0.35 30.00 15.37
C ARG A 342 0.22 29.27 16.71
N LEU A 343 -0.95 29.34 17.34
CA LEU A 343 -1.22 28.62 18.59
C LEU A 343 -1.14 27.10 18.41
N ILE A 344 -1.67 26.58 17.30
CA ILE A 344 -1.54 25.16 16.93
C ILE A 344 -0.07 24.79 16.75
N GLY A 345 0.72 25.60 16.04
CA GLY A 345 2.16 25.38 15.87
C GLY A 345 2.89 25.33 17.22
N GLN A 346 2.58 26.24 18.13
CA GLN A 346 3.17 26.24 19.46
C GLN A 346 2.74 25.03 20.29
N ALA A 347 1.47 24.60 20.20
CA ALA A 347 0.97 23.41 20.88
C ALA A 347 1.68 22.13 20.39
N ILE A 348 1.84 21.97 19.08
CA ILE A 348 2.60 20.86 18.48
C ILE A 348 4.05 20.90 18.97
N GLY A 349 4.69 22.06 18.93
CA GLY A 349 6.06 22.21 19.41
C GLY A 349 6.22 21.92 20.91
N SER A 350 5.17 22.16 21.71
CA SER A 350 5.13 21.81 23.13
C SER A 350 5.06 20.30 23.36
N VAL A 351 4.24 19.59 22.58
CA VAL A 351 4.19 18.12 22.59
C VAL A 351 5.55 17.54 22.21
N MET A 352 6.14 18.05 21.13
CA MET A 352 7.48 17.64 20.69
C MET A 352 8.54 17.91 21.76
N GLN A 353 8.47 19.05 22.45
CA GLN A 353 9.38 19.37 23.54
C GLN A 353 9.29 18.32 24.66
N ALA A 354 8.07 17.93 25.05
CA ALA A 354 7.85 16.91 26.08
C ALA A 354 8.39 15.52 25.67
N GLN A 355 8.43 15.23 24.37
CA GLN A 355 8.95 13.98 23.82
C GLN A 355 10.46 14.04 23.48
N GLY A 356 11.10 15.21 23.62
CA GLY A 356 12.50 15.41 23.23
C GLY A 356 12.74 15.51 21.72
N ALA A 357 11.69 15.60 20.90
CA ALA A 357 11.74 15.73 19.45
C ALA A 357 12.17 17.15 19.04
N LYS A 358 13.21 17.28 18.21
CA LYS A 358 13.85 18.58 17.92
C LYS A 358 13.39 19.23 16.62
N ALA A 359 13.28 18.43 15.55
CA ALA A 359 13.08 18.92 14.20
C ALA A 359 11.71 18.52 13.65
N ILE A 360 11.14 19.36 12.78
CA ILE A 360 9.86 19.12 12.13
C ILE A 360 9.87 19.65 10.69
N VAL A 361 9.30 18.87 9.78
CA VAL A 361 9.07 19.31 8.40
C VAL A 361 7.72 20.02 8.29
N VAL A 362 7.64 21.11 7.54
CA VAL A 362 6.38 21.77 7.17
C VAL A 362 6.29 21.85 5.66
N GLY A 363 5.25 21.25 5.09
CA GLY A 363 4.86 21.40 3.68
C GLY A 363 3.46 21.96 3.57
N ARG A 364 3.09 22.48 2.40
CA ARG A 364 1.76 23.06 2.18
C ARG A 364 1.20 22.77 0.79
N ASP A 365 -0.13 22.69 0.69
CA ASP A 365 -0.82 22.58 -0.59
C ASP A 365 -0.90 23.94 -1.35
N GLY A 366 -1.51 23.90 -2.53
CA GLY A 366 -1.65 25.03 -3.46
C GLY A 366 -2.79 26.02 -3.14
N ARG A 367 -3.42 25.97 -1.95
CA ARG A 367 -4.51 26.90 -1.62
C ARG A 367 -3.99 28.32 -1.40
N LEU A 368 -4.83 29.30 -1.73
CA LEU A 368 -4.51 30.73 -1.56
C LEU A 368 -4.16 31.11 -0.12
N SER A 369 -4.73 30.40 0.86
CA SER A 369 -4.48 30.63 2.29
C SER A 369 -3.26 29.88 2.84
N SER A 370 -2.77 28.85 2.15
CA SER A 370 -1.70 27.98 2.63
C SER A 370 -0.38 28.69 2.92
N PRO A 371 0.10 29.68 2.12
CA PRO A 371 1.32 30.42 2.43
C PRO A 371 1.28 31.11 3.81
N ARG A 372 0.18 31.80 4.13
CA ARG A 372 0.02 32.54 5.40
C ARG A 372 -0.25 31.61 6.59
N MET A 373 -1.00 30.52 6.39
CA MET A 373 -1.22 29.51 7.43
C MET A 373 0.08 28.80 7.81
N ALA A 374 0.89 28.41 6.81
CA ALA A 374 2.18 27.78 7.03
C ALA A 374 3.15 28.72 7.75
N ALA A 375 3.26 29.98 7.32
CA ALA A 375 4.12 30.96 7.97
C ALA A 375 3.77 31.16 9.47
N ALA A 376 2.48 31.21 9.79
CA ALA A 376 2.02 31.34 11.17
C ALA A 376 2.27 30.07 12.00
N LEU A 377 2.00 28.89 11.44
CA LEU A 377 2.33 27.61 12.06
C LEU A 377 3.83 27.49 12.38
N ILE A 378 4.69 27.86 11.42
CA ILE A 378 6.14 27.86 11.57
C ILE A 378 6.57 28.80 12.70
N ASP A 379 5.99 30.00 12.80
CA ASP A 379 6.24 30.93 13.92
C ASP A 379 5.91 30.27 15.27
N GLY A 380 4.77 29.58 15.37
CA GLY A 380 4.37 28.82 16.56
C GLY A 380 5.37 27.72 16.94
N LEU A 381 5.76 26.89 15.97
CA LEU A 381 6.73 25.80 16.17
C LEU A 381 8.08 26.34 16.66
N ARG A 382 8.54 27.44 16.06
CA ARG A 382 9.80 28.10 16.44
C ARG A 382 9.73 28.70 17.84
N ARG A 383 8.60 29.28 18.27
CA ARG A 383 8.42 29.76 19.66
C ARG A 383 8.59 28.65 20.69
N ALA A 384 8.22 27.41 20.35
CA ALA A 384 8.47 26.24 21.18
C ALA A 384 9.91 25.67 21.02
N GLY A 385 10.81 26.38 20.33
CA GLY A 385 12.20 26.00 20.13
C GLY A 385 12.41 24.86 19.14
N ARG A 386 11.44 24.55 18.27
CA ARG A 386 11.58 23.48 17.28
C ARG A 386 12.32 23.97 16.03
N GLU A 387 13.24 23.15 15.54
CA GLU A 387 13.89 23.36 14.25
C GLU A 387 12.94 22.98 13.12
N VAL A 388 12.75 23.87 12.14
CA VAL A 388 11.77 23.70 11.08
C VAL A 388 12.47 23.57 9.73
N PHE A 389 12.14 22.50 9.00
CA PHE A 389 12.43 22.34 7.57
C PHE A 389 11.18 22.71 6.78
N ASP A 390 11.15 23.90 6.20
CA ASP A 390 10.09 24.36 5.31
C ASP A 390 10.35 23.83 3.90
N ILE A 391 9.50 22.91 3.42
CA ILE A 391 9.62 22.33 2.08
C ILE A 391 8.75 23.03 1.05
N GLY A 392 8.10 24.13 1.42
CA GLY A 392 7.25 24.90 0.51
C GLY A 392 6.04 24.11 0.02
N GLU A 393 5.73 24.28 -1.27
CA GLU A 393 4.57 23.67 -1.93
C GLU A 393 4.84 22.21 -2.24
N ALA A 394 4.05 21.33 -1.64
CA ALA A 394 4.25 19.89 -1.78
C ALA A 394 2.94 19.14 -1.52
N PRO A 395 2.67 18.04 -2.23
CA PRO A 395 1.66 17.08 -1.81
C PRO A 395 1.89 16.59 -0.37
N THR A 396 0.80 16.23 0.30
CA THR A 396 0.84 15.61 1.63
C THR A 396 1.79 14.41 1.70
N PRO A 397 1.80 13.44 0.75
CA PRO A 397 2.77 12.35 0.79
C PRO A 397 4.24 12.79 0.64
N VAL A 398 4.52 13.87 -0.07
CA VAL A 398 5.88 14.42 -0.18
C VAL A 398 6.32 15.03 1.17
N THR A 399 5.39 15.62 1.92
CA THR A 399 5.64 16.08 3.29
C THR A 399 5.96 14.91 4.23
N TYR A 400 5.23 13.79 4.10
CA TYR A 400 5.50 12.57 4.86
C TYR A 400 6.86 11.95 4.49
N PHE A 401 7.17 11.88 3.20
CA PHE A 401 8.47 11.44 2.70
C PHE A 401 9.61 12.30 3.24
N ALA A 402 9.47 13.63 3.20
CA ALA A 402 10.47 14.56 3.71
C ALA A 402 10.79 14.35 5.19
N ALA A 403 9.77 14.03 6.01
CA ALA A 403 9.96 13.71 7.43
C ALA A 403 10.91 12.52 7.64
N TYR A 404 10.82 11.51 6.75
CA TYR A 404 11.71 10.36 6.73
C TYR A 404 13.09 10.70 6.14
N GLN A 405 13.11 11.31 4.95
CA GLN A 405 14.30 11.63 4.16
C GLN A 405 15.26 12.56 4.94
N LEU A 406 14.72 13.57 5.61
CA LEU A 406 15.47 14.51 6.43
C LEU A 406 15.72 14.02 7.87
N ARG A 407 15.27 12.81 8.20
CA ARG A 407 15.37 12.20 9.55
C ARG A 407 14.80 13.11 10.66
N ALA A 408 13.76 13.88 10.32
CA ALA A 408 13.09 14.76 11.27
C ALA A 408 12.11 13.99 12.16
N GLY A 409 11.55 12.88 11.67
CA GLY A 409 10.57 12.05 12.39
C GLY A 409 9.19 12.69 12.55
N SER A 410 9.10 14.02 12.48
CA SER A 410 7.88 14.80 12.65
C SER A 410 7.60 15.66 11.41
N CYS A 411 6.33 15.87 11.07
CA CYS A 411 5.92 16.80 10.03
C CYS A 411 4.49 17.34 10.19
N VAL A 412 4.22 18.49 9.56
CA VAL A 412 2.87 19.02 9.34
C VAL A 412 2.66 19.32 7.87
N SER A 413 1.61 18.75 7.27
CA SER A 413 1.08 19.19 5.98
C SER A 413 -0.03 20.22 6.23
N VAL A 414 0.17 21.45 5.73
CA VAL A 414 -0.83 22.52 5.75
C VAL A 414 -1.70 22.39 4.51
N THR A 415 -2.92 21.94 4.70
CA THR A 415 -3.78 21.59 3.58
C THR A 415 -5.26 21.69 3.93
N GLY A 416 -6.12 21.92 2.94
CA GLY A 416 -7.57 21.71 2.99
C GLY A 416 -8.05 20.38 2.36
N SER A 417 -7.13 19.52 1.91
CA SER A 417 -7.39 18.29 1.16
C SER A 417 -8.33 18.55 -0.03
N HIS A 418 -9.43 17.81 -0.15
CA HIS A 418 -10.44 17.92 -1.20
C HIS A 418 -11.57 18.95 -0.92
N ASN A 419 -11.53 19.66 0.22
CA ASN A 419 -12.59 20.63 0.58
C ASN A 419 -12.61 21.87 -0.36
N PRO A 420 -13.69 22.67 -0.37
CA PRO A 420 -13.76 23.92 -1.15
C PRO A 420 -12.60 24.91 -0.86
N PRO A 421 -12.31 25.88 -1.74
CA PRO A 421 -11.14 26.77 -1.65
C PRO A 421 -10.93 27.50 -0.32
N ASP A 422 -12.01 27.85 0.39
CA ASP A 422 -11.99 28.60 1.65
C ASP A 422 -11.62 27.75 2.87
N TYR A 423 -11.51 26.42 2.73
CA TYR A 423 -11.05 25.53 3.78
C TYR A 423 -9.52 25.42 3.82
N ASN A 424 -8.97 25.23 5.03
CA ASN A 424 -7.57 24.81 5.25
C ASN A 424 -7.45 24.04 6.58
N GLY A 425 -6.26 23.57 6.92
CA GLY A 425 -6.08 22.64 8.03
C GLY A 425 -4.66 22.09 8.16
N PHE A 426 -4.50 21.12 9.06
CA PHE A 426 -3.21 20.54 9.44
C PHE A 426 -3.31 19.03 9.61
N LYS A 427 -2.50 18.29 8.86
CA LYS A 427 -2.25 16.84 9.07
C LYS A 427 -0.91 16.69 9.79
N ILE A 428 -0.90 16.05 10.96
CA ILE A 428 0.21 16.14 11.91
C ILE A 428 0.80 14.75 12.18
N VAL A 429 2.12 14.66 12.09
CA VAL A 429 2.93 13.50 12.50
C VAL A 429 3.98 13.98 13.49
N ILE A 430 4.11 13.29 14.63
CA ILE A 430 5.15 13.53 15.62
C ILE A 430 5.87 12.20 15.90
N GLU A 431 7.19 12.16 15.70
CA GLU A 431 8.04 10.97 15.91
C GLU A 431 7.48 9.69 15.26
N GLY A 432 7.00 9.80 14.02
CA GLY A 432 6.41 8.70 13.24
C GLY A 432 4.95 8.38 13.58
N GLU A 433 4.37 9.01 14.62
CA GLU A 433 2.97 8.84 14.99
C GLU A 433 2.10 9.92 14.34
N THR A 434 1.22 9.51 13.42
CA THR A 434 0.14 10.36 12.91
C THR A 434 -0.90 10.58 14.01
N LEU A 435 -1.15 11.84 14.38
CA LEU A 435 -2.09 12.15 15.44
C LEU A 435 -3.54 11.88 15.03
N ALA A 436 -4.33 11.38 15.97
CA ALA A 436 -5.77 11.12 15.83
C ALA A 436 -6.46 11.12 17.20
N GLY A 437 -7.79 11.26 17.20
CA GLY A 437 -8.66 11.19 18.37
C GLY A 437 -8.20 12.13 19.48
N ASP A 438 -8.02 11.55 20.66
CA ASP A 438 -7.61 12.29 21.87
C ASP A 438 -6.31 13.07 21.67
N ALA A 439 -5.37 12.57 20.86
CA ALA A 439 -4.11 13.29 20.63
C ALA A 439 -4.33 14.67 19.95
N ILE A 440 -5.33 14.79 19.08
CA ILE A 440 -5.73 16.07 18.47
C ILE A 440 -6.52 16.91 19.48
N GLY A 441 -7.44 16.29 20.24
CA GLY A 441 -8.17 16.96 21.32
C GLY A 441 -7.25 17.59 22.37
N ASN A 442 -6.16 16.90 22.71
CA ASN A 442 -5.15 17.36 23.65
C ASN A 442 -4.40 18.62 23.15
N LEU A 443 -4.27 18.82 21.83
CA LEU A 443 -3.69 20.06 21.29
C LEU A 443 -4.59 21.26 21.58
N TYR A 444 -5.91 21.10 21.45
CA TYR A 444 -6.86 22.16 21.84
C TYR A 444 -6.77 22.44 23.33
N GLU A 445 -6.75 21.40 24.17
CA GLU A 445 -6.71 21.54 25.62
C GLU A 445 -5.46 22.31 26.05
N ARG A 446 -4.29 21.99 25.49
CA ARG A 446 -3.05 22.74 25.69
C ARG A 446 -3.19 24.22 25.37
N ILE A 447 -3.84 24.57 24.26
CA ILE A 447 -4.02 25.98 23.88
C ILE A 447 -4.96 26.69 24.84
N VAL A 448 -6.09 26.07 25.21
CA VAL A 448 -7.08 26.67 26.10
C VAL A 448 -6.55 26.86 27.52
N GLU A 449 -5.81 25.86 28.02
CA GLU A 449 -5.19 25.85 29.34
C GLU A 449 -3.89 26.68 29.39
N ASN A 450 -3.42 27.18 28.24
CA ASN A 450 -2.14 27.86 28.10
C ASN A 450 -0.94 27.01 28.57
N ASP A 451 -1.04 25.68 28.39
CA ASP A 451 0.06 24.72 28.53
C ASP A 451 0.90 24.69 27.23
N LEU A 452 1.48 25.86 26.95
CA LEU A 452 2.30 26.13 25.77
C LEU A 452 3.73 26.40 26.20
N TYR A 453 4.64 25.53 25.78
CA TYR A 453 6.06 25.74 25.97
C TYR A 453 6.54 26.94 25.16
N LEU A 454 7.32 27.80 25.82
CA LEU A 454 8.04 28.91 25.22
C LEU A 454 9.53 28.67 25.47
N ALA A 455 10.29 28.51 24.38
CA ALA A 455 11.73 28.37 24.46
C ALA A 455 12.39 29.73 24.75
N ASP A 456 13.56 29.70 25.39
CA ASP A 456 14.37 30.91 25.62
C ASP A 456 14.75 31.60 24.31
N GLU A 457 15.03 30.79 23.28
CA GLU A 457 15.34 31.25 21.92
C GLU A 457 14.44 30.54 20.90
N PRO A 458 13.96 31.25 19.86
CA PRO A 458 13.20 30.62 18.80
C PRO A 458 14.03 29.57 18.04
N GLY A 459 13.40 28.47 17.67
CA GLY A 459 14.01 27.45 16.82
C GLY A 459 14.38 27.99 15.44
N LEU A 460 15.36 27.34 14.81
CA LEU A 460 15.81 27.67 13.46
C LEU A 460 14.76 27.27 12.42
N ALA A 461 14.67 28.00 11.32
CA ALA A 461 13.91 27.60 10.15
C ALA A 461 14.80 27.64 8.91
N SER A 462 14.73 26.59 8.09
CA SER A 462 15.48 26.48 6.84
C SER A 462 14.58 25.94 5.75
N LYS A 463 14.80 26.40 4.51
CA LYS A 463 14.09 25.89 3.34
C LYS A 463 14.80 24.66 2.79
N ARG A 464 14.03 23.66 2.33
CA ARG A 464 14.55 22.42 1.75
C ARG A 464 13.70 22.00 0.55
N GLU A 465 14.32 21.84 -0.61
CA GLU A 465 13.68 21.22 -1.77
C GLU A 465 13.72 19.70 -1.63
N ILE A 466 12.58 19.02 -1.84
CA ILE A 466 12.44 17.55 -1.66
C ILE A 466 11.77 16.88 -2.87
N THR A 467 11.22 17.64 -3.81
CA THR A 467 10.49 17.12 -4.98
C THR A 467 11.30 16.11 -5.78
N GLU A 468 12.57 16.43 -6.07
CA GLU A 468 13.44 15.56 -6.87
C GLU A 468 13.86 14.30 -6.11
N ASP A 469 14.22 14.43 -4.83
CA ASP A 469 14.49 13.29 -3.94
C ASP A 469 13.31 12.29 -3.97
N TYR A 470 12.08 12.79 -3.92
CA TYR A 470 10.87 11.97 -3.95
C TYR A 470 10.68 11.28 -5.32
N VAL A 471 10.80 12.03 -6.42
CA VAL A 471 10.68 11.47 -7.79
C VAL A 471 11.74 10.41 -8.03
N ASN A 472 13.00 10.68 -7.69
CA ASN A 472 14.11 9.77 -7.89
C ASN A 472 14.04 8.56 -6.97
N ARG A 473 13.51 8.73 -5.75
CA ARG A 473 13.23 7.60 -4.86
C ARG A 473 12.25 6.62 -5.50
N ILE A 474 11.17 7.10 -6.13
CA ILE A 474 10.18 6.23 -6.80
C ILE A 474 10.74 5.69 -8.11
N ALA A 475 11.26 6.54 -8.99
CA ALA A 475 11.74 6.15 -10.33
C ALA A 475 12.94 5.21 -10.29
N GLY A 476 13.80 5.31 -9.27
CA GLY A 476 14.88 4.34 -9.09
C GLY A 476 14.40 2.94 -8.70
N ASP A 477 13.16 2.78 -8.20
CA ASP A 477 12.58 1.49 -7.82
C ASP A 477 11.57 0.95 -8.84
N ILE A 478 10.80 1.85 -9.47
CA ILE A 478 9.74 1.53 -10.43
C ILE A 478 10.15 2.03 -11.83
N GLN A 479 10.12 1.11 -12.79
CA GLN A 479 10.23 1.39 -14.23
C GLN A 479 9.20 0.51 -14.95
N ILE A 480 8.39 1.10 -15.83
CA ILE A 480 7.34 0.35 -16.54
C ILE A 480 7.93 -0.42 -17.73
N GLU A 481 7.44 -1.65 -17.95
CA GLU A 481 8.00 -2.55 -18.98
C GLU A 481 7.53 -2.21 -20.41
N ARG A 482 6.32 -1.67 -20.50
CA ARG A 482 5.72 -1.16 -21.74
C ARG A 482 5.21 0.25 -21.50
N LYS A 483 5.36 1.10 -22.51
CA LYS A 483 4.80 2.45 -22.50
C LYS A 483 3.28 2.37 -22.37
N ILE A 484 2.71 3.06 -21.39
CA ILE A 484 1.27 3.21 -21.16
C ILE A 484 0.92 4.68 -21.32
N LYS A 485 -0.12 4.99 -22.10
CA LYS A 485 -0.64 6.34 -22.23
C LYS A 485 -1.69 6.62 -21.17
N VAL A 486 -1.42 7.62 -20.33
CA VAL A 486 -2.28 8.01 -19.21
C VAL A 486 -2.72 9.47 -19.31
N VAL A 487 -4.00 9.73 -19.04
CA VAL A 487 -4.47 11.09 -18.77
C VAL A 487 -4.37 11.34 -17.27
N VAL A 488 -3.75 12.44 -16.86
CA VAL A 488 -3.51 12.76 -15.45
C VAL A 488 -4.29 14.00 -15.08
N ASP A 489 -5.34 13.83 -14.30
CA ASP A 489 -6.19 14.90 -13.77
C ASP A 489 -5.78 15.27 -12.34
N CYS A 490 -5.35 16.50 -12.13
CA CYS A 490 -5.01 16.99 -10.80
C CYS A 490 -6.04 17.98 -10.22
N GLY A 491 -7.11 18.31 -10.95
CA GLY A 491 -8.15 19.25 -10.50
C GLY A 491 -7.62 20.59 -9.98
N SER A 492 -6.51 21.08 -10.54
CA SER A 492 -5.74 22.25 -10.09
C SER A 492 -5.16 22.17 -8.66
N GLY A 493 -5.15 20.98 -8.07
CA GLY A 493 -4.51 20.68 -6.79
C GLY A 493 -2.99 20.55 -6.87
N ILE A 494 -2.34 20.43 -5.71
CA ILE A 494 -0.87 20.44 -5.61
C ILE A 494 -0.20 19.21 -6.26
N ALA A 495 -0.95 18.12 -6.47
CA ALA A 495 -0.47 16.96 -7.21
C ALA A 495 0.02 17.33 -8.63
N GLY A 496 -0.54 18.39 -9.24
CA GLY A 496 -0.13 18.90 -10.55
C GLY A 496 1.34 19.32 -10.64
N ALA A 497 1.94 19.74 -9.52
CA ALA A 497 3.34 20.15 -9.46
C ALA A 497 4.34 19.00 -9.64
N ILE A 498 3.91 17.74 -9.52
CA ILE A 498 4.84 16.59 -9.46
C ILE A 498 4.32 15.34 -10.18
N ALA A 499 3.01 15.08 -10.24
CA ALA A 499 2.47 13.83 -10.76
C ALA A 499 2.84 13.60 -12.24
N PRO A 500 2.75 14.58 -13.15
CA PRO A 500 3.19 14.40 -14.54
C PRO A 500 4.69 14.05 -14.62
N GLN A 501 5.55 14.81 -13.94
CA GLN A 501 6.99 14.58 -13.91
C GLN A 501 7.33 13.18 -13.38
N LEU A 502 6.69 12.76 -12.29
CA LEU A 502 6.89 11.45 -11.69
C LEU A 502 6.52 10.32 -12.66
N LEU A 503 5.35 10.41 -13.29
CA LEU A 503 4.85 9.34 -14.17
C LEU A 503 5.65 9.27 -15.48
N GLU A 504 6.11 10.41 -16.01
CA GLU A 504 7.07 10.43 -17.12
C GLU A 504 8.41 9.79 -16.71
N ALA A 505 8.91 10.05 -15.50
CA ALA A 505 10.19 9.53 -15.01
C ALA A 505 10.22 7.99 -14.88
N ILE A 506 9.06 7.35 -14.68
CA ILE A 506 8.93 5.88 -14.70
C ILE A 506 8.65 5.30 -16.09
N GLY A 507 8.50 6.15 -17.12
CA GLY A 507 8.38 5.78 -18.53
C GLY A 507 6.98 5.89 -19.15
N ALA A 508 5.99 6.47 -18.46
CA ALA A 508 4.63 6.65 -19.00
C ALA A 508 4.54 7.75 -20.07
N ASP A 509 3.52 7.67 -20.94
CA ASP A 509 3.10 8.80 -21.78
C ASP A 509 2.03 9.58 -21.05
N VAL A 510 2.31 10.83 -20.68
CA VAL A 510 1.39 11.62 -19.85
C VAL A 510 0.70 12.69 -20.67
N GLU A 511 -0.63 12.67 -20.66
CA GLU A 511 -1.48 13.77 -21.11
C GLU A 511 -2.00 14.52 -19.88
N PRO A 512 -1.50 15.73 -19.58
CA PRO A 512 -1.92 16.48 -18.40
C PRO A 512 -3.33 17.06 -18.58
N LEU A 513 -4.13 16.99 -17.52
CA LEU A 513 -5.45 17.59 -17.40
C LEU A 513 -5.51 18.37 -16.09
N PHE A 514 -5.72 19.69 -16.18
CA PHE A 514 -5.82 20.57 -15.01
C PHE A 514 -4.64 20.43 -14.01
N CYS A 515 -3.41 20.25 -14.52
CA CYS A 515 -2.20 20.11 -13.69
C CYS A 515 -1.57 21.44 -13.25
N GLU A 516 -2.04 22.58 -13.77
CA GLU A 516 -1.64 23.90 -13.26
C GLU A 516 -2.21 24.10 -11.85
N VAL A 517 -1.35 24.39 -10.88
CA VAL A 517 -1.76 24.60 -9.49
C VAL A 517 -2.48 25.93 -9.35
N ASP A 518 -3.78 25.87 -9.05
CA ASP A 518 -4.63 27.04 -8.81
C ASP A 518 -5.60 26.75 -7.67
N GLY A 519 -5.33 27.38 -6.51
CA GLY A 519 -6.14 27.25 -5.29
C GLY A 519 -7.57 27.78 -5.39
N ASN A 520 -7.99 28.35 -6.53
CA ASN A 520 -9.39 28.66 -6.82
C ASN A 520 -10.19 27.44 -7.30
N PHE A 521 -9.51 26.36 -7.73
CA PHE A 521 -10.11 25.15 -8.34
C PHE A 521 -11.13 25.49 -9.46
N PRO A 522 -10.68 26.12 -10.56
CA PRO A 522 -11.57 26.77 -11.53
C PRO A 522 -12.36 25.80 -12.44
N HIS A 523 -12.04 24.51 -12.41
CA HIS A 523 -12.61 23.51 -13.33
C HIS A 523 -13.68 22.65 -12.62
N HIS A 524 -13.22 21.75 -11.76
CA HIS A 524 -14.03 20.98 -10.82
C HIS A 524 -13.28 20.89 -9.50
N HIS A 525 -13.96 20.46 -8.43
CA HIS A 525 -13.28 20.21 -7.17
C HIS A 525 -12.33 19.01 -7.32
N PRO A 526 -11.12 19.04 -6.71
CA PRO A 526 -10.19 17.92 -6.76
C PRO A 526 -10.59 16.85 -5.72
N ASP A 527 -11.75 16.22 -5.96
CA ASP A 527 -12.25 15.08 -5.20
C ASP A 527 -12.56 13.92 -6.17
N PRO A 528 -11.63 12.97 -6.37
CA PRO A 528 -11.81 11.86 -7.29
C PRO A 528 -12.80 10.80 -6.78
N SER A 529 -13.31 10.93 -5.55
CA SER A 529 -14.33 10.01 -5.03
C SER A 529 -15.74 10.33 -5.53
N ASP A 530 -15.96 11.56 -6.04
CA ASP A 530 -17.21 11.97 -6.68
C ASP A 530 -17.14 11.73 -8.21
N PRO A 531 -17.98 10.84 -8.76
CA PRO A 531 -18.08 10.61 -10.20
C PRO A 531 -18.31 11.87 -11.05
N ALA A 532 -18.94 12.91 -10.50
CA ALA A 532 -19.17 14.16 -11.22
C ALA A 532 -17.85 14.86 -11.61
N ASN A 533 -16.81 14.74 -10.77
CA ASN A 533 -15.50 15.35 -11.01
C ASN A 533 -14.65 14.56 -12.03
N LEU A 534 -15.02 13.32 -12.34
CA LEU A 534 -14.25 12.47 -13.26
C LEU A 534 -14.74 12.56 -14.73
N ARG A 535 -15.76 13.37 -15.01
CA ARG A 535 -16.38 13.46 -16.35
C ARG A 535 -15.41 13.95 -17.41
N ASP A 536 -14.62 14.97 -17.10
CA ASP A 536 -13.63 15.51 -18.04
C ASP A 536 -12.50 14.51 -18.27
N LEU A 537 -12.03 13.84 -17.22
CA LEU A 537 -11.07 12.74 -17.35
C LEU A 537 -11.58 11.64 -18.28
N VAL A 538 -12.82 11.15 -18.11
CA VAL A 538 -13.44 10.15 -18.99
C VAL A 538 -13.45 10.64 -20.45
N ASN A 539 -13.89 11.88 -20.68
CA ASN A 539 -13.96 12.46 -22.02
C ASN A 539 -12.59 12.56 -22.68
N VAL A 540 -11.56 13.00 -21.94
CA VAL A 540 -10.21 13.16 -22.46
C VAL A 540 -9.56 11.81 -22.73
N VAL A 541 -9.71 10.83 -21.82
CA VAL A 541 -9.21 9.46 -22.01
C VAL A 541 -9.73 8.87 -23.32
N GLN A 542 -11.04 8.97 -23.56
CA GLN A 542 -11.66 8.47 -24.79
C GLN A 542 -11.23 9.27 -26.04
N ARG A 543 -11.12 10.59 -25.93
CA ARG A 543 -10.75 11.47 -27.05
C ARG A 543 -9.31 11.25 -27.52
N VAL A 544 -8.37 11.07 -26.60
CA VAL A 544 -6.94 10.92 -26.90
C VAL A 544 -6.49 9.47 -27.01
N ASP A 545 -7.46 8.53 -26.95
CA ASP A 545 -7.24 7.08 -26.98
C ASP A 545 -6.21 6.62 -25.92
N ALA A 546 -6.28 7.17 -24.71
CA ALA A 546 -5.42 6.77 -23.61
C ALA A 546 -5.81 5.38 -23.08
N ASP A 547 -4.84 4.67 -22.51
CA ASP A 547 -5.04 3.35 -21.90
C ASP A 547 -5.77 3.46 -20.55
N LEU A 548 -5.56 4.56 -19.84
CA LEU A 548 -6.09 4.80 -18.49
C LEU A 548 -6.18 6.30 -18.19
N GLY A 549 -7.08 6.69 -17.28
CA GLY A 549 -7.12 7.97 -16.62
C GLY A 549 -6.79 7.84 -15.13
N LEU A 550 -6.01 8.78 -14.60
CA LEU A 550 -5.61 8.88 -13.20
C LEU A 550 -6.08 10.24 -12.68
N ALA A 551 -6.78 10.26 -11.54
CA ALA A 551 -7.21 11.49 -10.88
C ALA A 551 -6.65 11.57 -9.47
N PHE A 552 -6.10 12.73 -9.09
CA PHE A 552 -5.61 12.99 -7.75
C PHE A 552 -6.53 13.96 -7.00
N ASP A 553 -6.59 13.84 -5.68
CA ASP A 553 -7.25 14.83 -4.85
C ASP A 553 -6.37 16.05 -4.58
N GLY A 554 -6.95 17.07 -3.93
CA GLY A 554 -6.33 18.40 -3.82
C GLY A 554 -4.93 18.42 -3.19
N ASP A 555 -4.61 17.45 -2.33
CA ASP A 555 -3.32 17.30 -1.68
C ASP A 555 -2.52 16.04 -2.05
N GLY A 556 -3.03 15.23 -3.00
CA GLY A 556 -2.32 14.14 -3.65
C GLY A 556 -2.20 12.84 -2.84
N ASP A 557 -2.93 12.68 -1.74
CA ASP A 557 -2.89 11.45 -0.94
C ASP A 557 -3.90 10.38 -1.40
N ARG A 558 -4.80 10.72 -2.34
CA ARG A 558 -5.77 9.80 -2.95
C ARG A 558 -5.56 9.60 -4.43
N LEU A 559 -5.98 8.43 -4.90
CA LEU A 559 -6.00 8.07 -6.32
C LEU A 559 -7.39 7.61 -6.78
N GLY A 560 -7.91 8.25 -7.81
CA GLY A 560 -9.02 7.77 -8.65
C GLY A 560 -8.52 7.20 -9.98
N VAL A 561 -9.23 6.21 -10.51
CA VAL A 561 -8.83 5.52 -11.74
C VAL A 561 -10.03 5.36 -12.67
N VAL A 562 -9.82 5.68 -13.95
CA VAL A 562 -10.79 5.53 -15.03
C VAL A 562 -10.18 4.66 -16.13
N THR A 563 -10.89 3.65 -16.60
CA THR A 563 -10.43 2.81 -17.72
C THR A 563 -10.63 3.50 -19.06
N LYS A 564 -10.01 2.94 -20.11
CA LYS A 564 -10.23 3.35 -21.51
C LYS A 564 -11.71 3.42 -21.91
N SER A 565 -12.57 2.55 -21.36
CA SER A 565 -14.02 2.56 -21.65
C SER A 565 -14.77 3.67 -20.90
N GLY A 566 -14.15 4.33 -19.92
CA GLY A 566 -14.78 5.29 -19.03
C GLY A 566 -15.33 4.67 -17.74
N GLU A 567 -15.05 3.39 -17.47
CA GLU A 567 -15.41 2.76 -16.19
C GLU A 567 -14.54 3.32 -15.06
N MET A 568 -15.18 3.77 -13.98
CA MET A 568 -14.47 4.13 -12.76
C MET A 568 -14.11 2.86 -11.98
N ILE A 569 -12.82 2.68 -11.70
CA ILE A 569 -12.34 1.60 -10.86
C ILE A 569 -12.26 2.11 -9.43
N TYR A 570 -13.21 1.66 -8.60
CA TYR A 570 -13.26 2.05 -7.20
C TYR A 570 -12.04 1.53 -6.41
N PRO A 571 -11.64 2.23 -5.33
CA PRO A 571 -10.41 1.93 -4.60
C PRO A 571 -10.33 0.52 -4.01
N ASP A 572 -11.46 -0.08 -3.61
CA ASP A 572 -11.50 -1.44 -3.08
C ASP A 572 -11.20 -2.51 -4.14
N ARG A 573 -11.61 -2.31 -5.40
CA ARG A 573 -11.19 -3.15 -6.54
C ARG A 573 -9.72 -2.90 -6.90
N LEU A 574 -9.27 -1.65 -6.86
CA LEU A 574 -7.86 -1.34 -7.07
C LEU A 574 -6.97 -2.00 -6.01
N LEU A 575 -7.43 -2.04 -4.75
CA LEU A 575 -6.77 -2.73 -3.65
C LEU A 575 -6.67 -4.24 -3.87
N MET A 576 -7.61 -4.88 -4.59
CA MET A 576 -7.46 -6.29 -4.98
C MET A 576 -6.22 -6.50 -5.85
N LEU A 577 -6.04 -5.64 -6.85
CA LEU A 577 -4.89 -5.72 -7.76
C LEU A 577 -3.58 -5.49 -7.00
N PHE A 578 -3.52 -4.48 -6.13
CA PHE A 578 -2.36 -4.23 -5.28
C PHE A 578 -2.09 -5.37 -4.30
N ALA A 579 -3.12 -5.92 -3.67
CA ALA A 579 -2.97 -7.03 -2.73
C ALA A 579 -2.43 -8.28 -3.42
N ALA A 580 -2.95 -8.63 -4.60
CA ALA A 580 -2.43 -9.73 -5.38
C ALA A 580 -0.93 -9.56 -5.69
N ASP A 581 -0.53 -8.37 -6.16
CA ASP A 581 0.87 -8.07 -6.47
C ASP A 581 1.78 -8.07 -5.23
N VAL A 582 1.35 -7.49 -4.11
CA VAL A 582 2.14 -7.49 -2.86
C VAL A 582 2.29 -8.91 -2.30
N LEU A 583 1.22 -9.71 -2.35
CA LEU A 583 1.21 -11.07 -1.80
C LEU A 583 2.01 -12.07 -2.64
N GLU A 584 2.22 -11.83 -3.94
CA GLU A 584 3.16 -12.61 -4.76
C GLU A 584 4.57 -12.59 -4.16
N ARG A 585 4.98 -11.45 -3.58
CA ARG A 585 6.30 -11.26 -2.97
C ARG A 585 6.31 -11.44 -1.45
N ASN A 586 5.16 -11.31 -0.79
CA ASN A 586 5.03 -11.38 0.67
C ASN A 586 3.90 -12.36 1.08
N PRO A 587 4.10 -13.68 0.90
CA PRO A 587 3.08 -14.66 1.27
C PRO A 587 2.75 -14.57 2.76
N GLY A 588 1.46 -14.61 3.11
CA GLY A 588 0.98 -14.51 4.49
C GLY A 588 0.85 -13.09 5.03
N ALA A 589 1.27 -12.06 4.29
CA ALA A 589 1.21 -10.67 4.76
C ALA A 589 -0.21 -10.21 5.09
N CYS A 590 -0.31 -9.35 6.10
CA CYS A 590 -1.56 -8.70 6.48
C CYS A 590 -1.90 -7.59 5.49
N ILE A 591 -3.15 -7.58 5.01
CA ILE A 591 -3.70 -6.54 4.12
C ILE A 591 -4.91 -5.90 4.82
N ILE A 592 -4.80 -4.60 5.13
CA ILE A 592 -5.85 -3.86 5.85
C ILE A 592 -6.78 -3.17 4.86
N TYR A 593 -8.07 -3.17 5.16
CA TYR A 593 -9.06 -2.38 4.42
C TYR A 593 -10.17 -1.87 5.33
N ASP A 594 -10.83 -0.77 4.96
CA ASP A 594 -11.86 -0.18 5.81
C ASP A 594 -13.22 -0.88 5.66
N VAL A 595 -14.12 -0.61 6.62
CA VAL A 595 -15.47 -1.19 6.66
C VAL A 595 -16.31 -0.88 5.41
N LYS A 596 -15.96 0.14 4.61
CA LYS A 596 -16.68 0.47 3.37
C LYS A 596 -16.31 -0.44 2.20
N CYS A 597 -15.19 -1.17 2.21
CA CYS A 597 -14.77 -1.97 1.06
C CYS A 597 -15.70 -3.16 0.77
N THR A 598 -15.78 -3.53 -0.52
CA THR A 598 -16.57 -4.68 -1.02
C THR A 598 -16.30 -5.99 -0.27
N GLY A 599 -17.33 -6.85 -0.17
CA GLY A 599 -17.24 -8.17 0.46
C GLY A 599 -16.33 -9.14 -0.29
N HIS A 600 -16.01 -8.86 -1.56
CA HIS A 600 -15.10 -9.69 -2.36
C HIS A 600 -13.64 -9.61 -1.91
N LEU A 601 -13.22 -8.51 -1.30
CA LEU A 601 -11.81 -8.21 -1.03
C LEU A 601 -11.18 -9.21 -0.05
N ALA A 602 -11.90 -9.58 1.01
CA ALA A 602 -11.42 -10.55 2.00
C ALA A 602 -11.08 -11.91 1.37
N MET A 603 -11.98 -12.42 0.53
CA MET A 603 -11.78 -13.69 -0.17
C MET A 603 -10.71 -13.60 -1.24
N HIS A 604 -10.56 -12.43 -1.89
CA HIS A 604 -9.49 -12.19 -2.84
C HIS A 604 -8.12 -12.27 -2.15
N ILE A 605 -7.94 -11.56 -1.03
CA ILE A 605 -6.71 -11.60 -0.23
C ILE A 605 -6.37 -13.03 0.21
N LEU A 606 -7.34 -13.78 0.74
CA LEU A 606 -7.13 -15.18 1.16
C LEU A 606 -6.72 -16.09 0.00
N ARG A 607 -7.30 -15.91 -1.20
CA ARG A 607 -6.95 -16.69 -2.39
C ARG A 607 -5.53 -16.43 -2.87
N HIS A 608 -5.01 -15.22 -2.64
CA HIS A 608 -3.63 -14.86 -2.92
C HIS A 608 -2.69 -15.16 -1.73
N GLY A 609 -3.17 -15.88 -0.70
CA GLY A 609 -2.34 -16.34 0.41
C GLY A 609 -2.05 -15.29 1.48
N GLY A 610 -2.81 -14.18 1.52
CA GLY A 610 -2.69 -13.13 2.52
C GLY A 610 -3.66 -13.26 3.70
N SER A 611 -3.49 -12.38 4.69
CA SER A 611 -4.38 -12.27 5.85
C SER A 611 -5.21 -10.97 5.77
N PRO A 612 -6.52 -11.03 5.49
CA PRO A 612 -7.36 -9.83 5.42
C PRO A 612 -7.68 -9.28 6.81
N LEU A 613 -7.57 -7.96 7.00
CA LEU A 613 -7.98 -7.28 8.22
C LEU A 613 -8.89 -6.09 7.94
N MET A 614 -10.18 -6.22 8.26
CA MET A 614 -11.12 -5.10 8.19
C MET A 614 -10.94 -4.17 9.38
N TRP A 615 -10.87 -2.85 9.16
CA TRP A 615 -10.65 -1.85 10.19
C TRP A 615 -11.49 -0.58 10.02
N LYS A 616 -11.35 0.36 10.96
CA LYS A 616 -12.07 1.64 10.99
C LYS A 616 -11.68 2.53 9.80
N THR A 617 -12.65 3.30 9.29
CA THR A 617 -12.42 4.31 8.26
C THR A 617 -11.65 5.50 8.85
N GLY A 618 -10.60 5.96 8.19
CA GLY A 618 -9.80 7.13 8.54
C GLY A 618 -8.31 6.89 8.36
N HIS A 619 -7.68 7.68 7.50
CA HIS A 619 -6.27 7.52 7.13
C HIS A 619 -5.29 7.45 8.32
N SER A 620 -5.49 8.26 9.36
CA SER A 620 -4.67 8.20 10.58
C SER A 620 -4.87 6.89 11.37
N LEU A 621 -6.10 6.36 11.44
CA LEU A 621 -6.38 5.08 12.12
C LEU A 621 -5.82 3.89 11.36
N ILE A 622 -5.86 3.93 10.03
CA ILE A 622 -5.25 2.90 9.18
C ILE A 622 -3.73 2.90 9.35
N LYS A 623 -3.07 4.07 9.31
CA LYS A 623 -1.62 4.17 9.58
C LYS A 623 -1.24 3.62 10.95
N ALA A 624 -2.01 3.94 11.99
CA ALA A 624 -1.79 3.38 13.32
C ALA A 624 -1.93 1.84 13.33
N LYS A 625 -2.96 1.30 12.65
CA LYS A 625 -3.18 -0.15 12.59
C LYS A 625 -2.13 -0.88 11.76
N MET A 626 -1.61 -0.26 10.69
CA MET A 626 -0.49 -0.81 9.94
C MET A 626 0.76 -0.95 10.79
N ARG A 627 1.07 0.05 11.64
CA ARG A 627 2.19 -0.05 12.58
C ARG A 627 1.97 -1.15 13.62
N GLU A 628 0.76 -1.28 14.17
CA GLU A 628 0.43 -2.31 15.16
C GLU A 628 0.53 -3.74 14.60
N THR A 629 0.14 -3.93 13.34
CA THR A 629 0.01 -5.27 12.72
C THR A 629 1.11 -5.61 11.74
N GLU A 630 2.07 -4.69 11.53
CA GLU A 630 3.13 -4.79 10.53
C GLU A 630 2.58 -5.13 9.14
N ALA A 631 1.42 -4.56 8.79
CA ALA A 631 0.76 -4.83 7.51
C ALA A 631 1.58 -4.27 6.34
N GLU A 632 1.69 -5.06 5.27
CA GLU A 632 2.47 -4.68 4.07
C GLU A 632 1.71 -3.71 3.16
N LEU A 633 0.38 -3.73 3.24
CA LEU A 633 -0.51 -2.90 2.44
C LEU A 633 -1.79 -2.58 3.20
N ALA A 634 -2.27 -1.36 3.05
CA ALA A 634 -3.64 -1.01 3.38
C ALA A 634 -4.28 -0.16 2.28
N GLY A 635 -5.61 -0.12 2.24
CA GLY A 635 -6.32 0.86 1.44
C GLY A 635 -7.73 1.13 1.94
N GLU A 636 -8.25 2.30 1.59
CA GLU A 636 -9.57 2.74 1.99
C GLU A 636 -10.43 3.05 0.78
N MET A 637 -11.75 2.93 0.94
CA MET A 637 -12.70 3.27 -0.11
C MET A 637 -12.66 4.76 -0.53
N SER A 638 -12.04 5.63 0.26
CA SER A 638 -11.77 7.04 -0.09
C SER A 638 -10.70 7.23 -1.16
N GLY A 639 -9.90 6.20 -1.48
CA GLY A 639 -8.79 6.30 -2.43
C GLY A 639 -7.42 6.45 -1.78
N HIS A 640 -7.32 6.39 -0.45
CA HIS A 640 -6.04 6.32 0.27
C HIS A 640 -5.45 4.92 0.14
N PHE A 641 -4.19 4.82 -0.27
CA PHE A 641 -3.44 3.57 -0.36
C PHE A 641 -2.11 3.70 0.37
N PHE A 642 -1.82 2.72 1.23
CA PHE A 642 -0.70 2.75 2.15
C PHE A 642 0.20 1.55 1.86
N PHE A 643 1.29 1.77 1.15
CA PHE A 643 2.27 0.72 0.89
C PHE A 643 3.33 0.77 1.98
N ARG A 644 3.52 -0.35 2.69
CA ARG A 644 4.71 -0.59 3.51
C ARG A 644 5.73 -1.40 2.71
N GLU A 645 5.26 -2.33 1.88
CA GLU A 645 6.11 -3.06 0.96
C GLU A 645 6.80 -2.09 -0.01
N ARG A 646 8.15 -2.10 -0.01
CA ARG A 646 9.03 -1.22 -0.81
C ARG A 646 8.85 0.28 -0.54
N TRP A 647 8.05 0.66 0.47
CA TRP A 647 7.71 2.05 0.78
C TRP A 647 7.62 2.29 2.29
N TYR A 648 7.04 3.43 2.70
CA TYR A 648 7.18 3.96 4.05
C TYR A 648 5.92 3.80 4.92
N GLY A 649 4.83 3.23 4.39
CA GLY A 649 3.60 2.92 5.14
C GLY A 649 2.63 4.09 5.31
N PHE A 650 2.89 5.25 4.68
CA PHE A 650 1.93 6.35 4.61
C PHE A 650 1.09 6.29 3.33
N ASP A 651 -0.06 6.97 3.36
CA ASP A 651 -0.97 7.20 2.23
C ASP A 651 -0.30 8.05 1.17
N ASP A 652 -0.26 7.53 -0.06
CA ASP A 652 0.40 8.18 -1.18
C ASP A 652 -0.28 7.83 -2.51
N GLY A 653 -1.11 8.74 -3.01
CA GLY A 653 -1.81 8.57 -4.28
C GLY A 653 -0.86 8.49 -5.46
N LEU A 654 0.22 9.28 -5.44
CA LEU A 654 1.21 9.36 -6.52
C LEU A 654 2.01 8.07 -6.61
N TYR A 655 2.46 7.54 -5.47
CA TYR A 655 3.12 6.23 -5.42
C TYR A 655 2.16 5.10 -5.80
N ALA A 656 0.89 5.16 -5.37
CA ALA A 656 -0.12 4.19 -5.78
C ALA A 656 -0.34 4.19 -7.30
N ALA A 657 -0.30 5.36 -7.95
CA ALA A 657 -0.37 5.46 -9.41
C ALA A 657 0.85 4.83 -10.08
N ALA A 658 2.06 5.09 -9.57
CA ALA A 658 3.28 4.45 -10.08
C ALA A 658 3.22 2.92 -9.94
N ARG A 659 2.75 2.41 -8.79
CA ARG A 659 2.55 0.97 -8.55
C ARG A 659 1.49 0.36 -9.45
N LEU A 660 0.42 1.08 -9.73
CA LEU A 660 -0.60 0.65 -10.68
C LEU A 660 -0.01 0.48 -12.08
N LEU A 661 0.73 1.49 -12.56
CA LEU A 661 1.35 1.40 -13.88
C LEU A 661 2.43 0.31 -13.95
N GLU A 662 3.19 0.08 -12.88
CA GLU A 662 4.12 -1.05 -12.77
C GLU A 662 3.39 -2.38 -13.01
N ILE A 663 2.28 -2.62 -12.30
CA ILE A 663 1.51 -3.86 -12.41
C ILE A 663 0.91 -4.01 -13.81
N LEU A 664 0.21 -2.99 -14.31
CA LEU A 664 -0.45 -3.03 -15.61
C LEU A 664 0.55 -3.23 -16.74
N SER A 665 1.71 -2.57 -16.67
CA SER A 665 2.72 -2.64 -17.74
C SER A 665 3.38 -4.01 -17.86
N SER A 666 3.48 -4.76 -16.75
CA SER A 666 4.06 -6.11 -16.74
C SER A 666 3.14 -7.21 -17.28
N ARG A 667 1.90 -6.85 -17.64
CA ARG A 667 0.90 -7.77 -18.17
C ARG A 667 0.70 -7.56 -19.67
N ALA A 668 0.45 -8.67 -20.37
CA ALA A 668 0.18 -8.68 -21.80
C ALA A 668 -1.25 -8.20 -22.10
N GLU A 669 -2.17 -8.42 -21.18
CA GLU A 669 -3.54 -7.95 -21.23
C GLU A 669 -3.60 -6.41 -21.13
N THR A 670 -4.62 -5.85 -21.76
CA THR A 670 -4.94 -4.43 -21.62
C THR A 670 -5.40 -4.09 -20.20
N PRO A 671 -5.26 -2.83 -19.73
CA PRO A 671 -5.78 -2.45 -18.42
C PRO A 671 -7.25 -2.81 -18.19
N GLN A 672 -8.11 -2.63 -19.21
CA GLN A 672 -9.52 -2.99 -19.14
C GLN A 672 -9.70 -4.50 -18.88
N GLU A 673 -9.02 -5.35 -19.65
CA GLU A 673 -9.10 -6.81 -19.49
C GLU A 673 -8.64 -7.25 -18.09
N ILE A 674 -7.58 -6.62 -17.56
CA ILE A 674 -7.09 -6.88 -16.20
C ILE A 674 -8.17 -6.54 -15.17
N PHE A 675 -8.76 -5.35 -15.24
CA PHE A 675 -9.82 -4.96 -14.30
C PHE A 675 -11.06 -5.85 -14.42
N ASP A 676 -11.42 -6.29 -15.64
CA ASP A 676 -12.54 -7.20 -15.87
C ASP A 676 -12.35 -8.58 -15.23
N THR A 677 -11.11 -9.01 -14.96
CA THR A 677 -10.84 -10.25 -14.20
C THR A 677 -11.13 -10.12 -12.71
N LEU A 678 -11.18 -8.89 -12.16
CA LEU A 678 -11.42 -8.67 -10.75
C LEU A 678 -12.90 -8.89 -10.42
N PRO A 679 -13.23 -9.61 -9.33
CA PRO A 679 -14.61 -9.78 -8.89
C PRO A 679 -15.33 -8.44 -8.74
N LYS A 680 -16.55 -8.35 -9.28
CA LYS A 680 -17.43 -7.19 -9.13
C LYS A 680 -18.85 -7.61 -8.76
N GLY A 681 -19.49 -6.78 -7.94
CA GLY A 681 -20.90 -6.88 -7.59
C GLY A 681 -21.68 -5.64 -8.03
N VAL A 682 -22.93 -5.53 -7.59
CA VAL A 682 -23.73 -4.32 -7.69
C VAL A 682 -23.61 -3.56 -6.37
N SER A 683 -23.14 -2.32 -6.43
CA SER A 683 -23.03 -1.47 -5.25
C SER A 683 -23.66 -0.11 -5.46
N THR A 684 -24.16 0.49 -4.38
CA THR A 684 -24.49 1.91 -4.40
C THR A 684 -23.22 2.76 -4.39
N PRO A 685 -23.30 4.02 -4.86
CA PRO A 685 -22.34 5.03 -4.41
C PRO A 685 -22.43 5.20 -2.88
N GLU A 686 -21.55 6.02 -2.33
CA GLU A 686 -21.71 6.49 -0.96
C GLU A 686 -23.00 7.32 -0.83
N LEU A 687 -23.85 6.94 0.11
CA LEU A 687 -25.10 7.62 0.42
C LEU A 687 -24.92 8.40 1.72
N LYS A 688 -25.43 9.63 1.77
CA LYS A 688 -25.30 10.52 2.92
C LYS A 688 -26.68 10.93 3.42
N ILE A 689 -26.89 10.85 4.74
CA ILE A 689 -28.06 11.41 5.41
C ILE A 689 -27.57 12.54 6.29
N GLU A 690 -27.99 13.77 5.97
CA GLU A 690 -27.69 14.95 6.78
C GLU A 690 -28.42 14.88 8.12
N VAL A 691 -27.69 15.17 9.19
CA VAL A 691 -28.20 15.25 10.55
C VAL A 691 -27.62 16.50 11.23
N GLU A 692 -28.16 16.87 12.39
CA GLU A 692 -27.57 17.95 13.19
C GLU A 692 -26.17 17.54 13.70
N GLU A 693 -25.26 18.51 13.87
CA GLU A 693 -23.91 18.22 14.34
C GLU A 693 -23.94 17.56 15.73
N GLY A 694 -23.30 16.40 15.85
CA GLY A 694 -23.29 15.56 17.04
C GLY A 694 -24.34 14.44 16.99
N ARG A 695 -25.47 14.63 16.29
CA ARG A 695 -26.53 13.62 16.19
C ARG A 695 -26.07 12.36 15.47
N GLN A 696 -25.11 12.45 14.55
CA GLN A 696 -24.57 11.28 13.86
C GLN A 696 -23.98 10.24 14.83
N TYR A 697 -23.37 10.66 15.93
CA TYR A 697 -22.76 9.76 16.90
C TYR A 697 -23.82 9.12 17.79
N THR A 698 -24.70 9.93 18.39
CA THR A 698 -25.78 9.42 19.25
C THR A 698 -26.77 8.55 18.47
N PHE A 699 -26.99 8.85 17.17
CA PHE A 699 -27.81 8.00 16.31
C PHE A 699 -27.18 6.61 16.14
N ILE A 700 -25.88 6.51 15.92
CA ILE A 700 -25.20 5.22 15.78
C ILE A 700 -25.26 4.42 17.09
N GLU A 701 -25.13 5.08 18.24
CA GLU A 701 -25.32 4.43 19.54
C GLU A 701 -26.74 3.86 19.70
N ASP A 702 -27.77 4.67 19.41
CA ASP A 702 -29.17 4.23 19.41
C ASP A 702 -29.41 3.07 18.44
N PHE A 703 -28.82 3.15 17.25
CA PHE A 703 -28.95 2.17 16.18
C PHE A 703 -28.31 0.84 16.59
N LEU A 704 -27.09 0.86 17.12
CA LEU A 704 -26.39 -0.34 17.60
C LEU A 704 -27.15 -1.06 18.72
N ALA A 705 -27.85 -0.30 19.59
CA ALA A 705 -28.63 -0.87 20.68
C ALA A 705 -29.93 -1.56 20.23
N LYS A 706 -30.49 -1.17 19.07
CA LYS A 706 -31.83 -1.59 18.63
C LYS A 706 -31.81 -2.48 17.38
N ALA A 707 -30.88 -2.24 16.46
CA ALA A 707 -30.91 -2.82 15.13
C ALA A 707 -30.70 -4.34 15.16
N LYS A 708 -31.55 -5.05 14.41
CA LYS A 708 -31.46 -6.49 14.23
C LYS A 708 -31.47 -6.83 12.75
N PHE A 709 -30.49 -7.63 12.33
CA PHE A 709 -30.40 -8.12 10.96
C PHE A 709 -30.35 -9.65 10.97
N GLU A 710 -31.49 -10.27 10.68
CA GLU A 710 -31.60 -11.73 10.66
C GLU A 710 -30.71 -12.33 9.55
N GLY A 711 -29.96 -13.38 9.91
CA GLY A 711 -29.07 -14.09 8.98
C GLY A 711 -27.81 -13.32 8.58
N ALA A 712 -27.56 -12.13 9.13
CA ALA A 712 -26.34 -11.37 8.90
C ALA A 712 -25.31 -11.60 10.01
N ARG A 713 -24.02 -11.59 9.64
CA ARG A 713 -22.93 -11.38 10.60
C ARG A 713 -22.73 -9.88 10.80
N LEU A 714 -22.80 -9.43 12.06
CA LEU A 714 -22.61 -8.03 12.41
C LEU A 714 -21.15 -7.72 12.74
N ALA A 715 -20.66 -6.59 12.24
CA ALA A 715 -19.40 -5.98 12.65
C ALA A 715 -19.66 -4.54 13.10
N THR A 716 -19.23 -4.23 14.33
CA THR A 716 -19.47 -2.93 14.99
C THR A 716 -18.17 -2.16 15.24
N ILE A 717 -17.16 -2.37 14.38
CA ILE A 717 -15.83 -1.76 14.51
C ILE A 717 -15.90 -0.25 14.23
N ASP A 718 -16.74 0.16 13.26
CA ASP A 718 -16.99 1.55 12.85
C ASP A 718 -18.42 1.64 12.29
N GLY A 719 -19.36 2.08 13.13
CA GLY A 719 -20.80 1.98 12.83
C GLY A 719 -21.32 0.55 12.95
N LEU A 720 -22.30 0.19 12.11
CA LEU A 720 -22.81 -1.17 11.99
C LEU A 720 -22.73 -1.61 10.53
N ARG A 721 -21.92 -2.65 10.29
CA ARG A 721 -21.89 -3.42 9.04
C ARG A 721 -22.59 -4.76 9.25
N ALA A 722 -23.49 -5.13 8.35
CA ALA A 722 -24.19 -6.40 8.35
C ALA A 722 -23.86 -7.17 7.06
N ASP A 723 -23.20 -8.33 7.18
CA ASP A 723 -22.78 -9.17 6.05
C ASP A 723 -23.64 -10.44 5.95
N TRP A 724 -24.32 -10.62 4.81
CA TRP A 724 -24.97 -11.86 4.38
C TRP A 724 -24.08 -12.60 3.35
N PRO A 725 -24.37 -13.87 3.02
CA PRO A 725 -23.62 -14.62 2.00
C PRO A 725 -23.64 -13.99 0.59
N ASP A 726 -24.62 -13.16 0.29
CA ASP A 726 -24.92 -12.56 -1.03
C ASP A 726 -24.79 -11.04 -1.07
N GLY A 727 -24.34 -10.39 0.02
CA GLY A 727 -24.11 -8.94 0.08
C GLY A 727 -23.98 -8.40 1.50
N TRP A 728 -23.75 -7.10 1.62
CA TRP A 728 -23.66 -6.40 2.90
C TRP A 728 -24.21 -4.97 2.84
N GLY A 729 -24.56 -4.43 4.01
CA GLY A 729 -24.90 -3.03 4.19
C GLY A 729 -24.14 -2.40 5.36
N LEU A 730 -23.91 -1.09 5.30
CA LEU A 730 -23.23 -0.31 6.32
C LEU A 730 -24.00 0.97 6.62
N VAL A 731 -24.04 1.34 7.91
CA VAL A 731 -24.29 2.71 8.35
C VAL A 731 -23.24 3.09 9.39
N ARG A 732 -22.62 4.27 9.22
CA ARG A 732 -21.64 4.81 10.17
C ARG A 732 -21.76 6.33 10.29
N ALA A 733 -21.22 6.88 11.37
CA ALA A 733 -21.08 8.33 11.54
C ALA A 733 -19.88 8.84 10.73
N SER A 734 -20.03 9.97 10.02
CA SER A 734 -18.89 10.69 9.48
C SER A 734 -18.15 11.44 10.59
N ASN A 735 -16.81 11.44 10.50
CA ASN A 735 -15.94 12.13 11.45
C ASN A 735 -15.59 13.56 11.02
N THR A 736 -15.92 13.94 9.78
CA THR A 736 -15.58 15.23 9.18
C THR A 736 -16.80 16.10 8.90
N THR A 737 -17.98 15.48 8.76
CA THR A 737 -19.24 16.17 8.44
C THR A 737 -20.40 15.61 9.27
N PRO A 738 -21.45 16.40 9.57
CA PRO A 738 -22.59 15.94 10.36
C PRO A 738 -23.55 15.09 9.50
N VAL A 739 -23.07 13.92 9.05
CA VAL A 739 -23.84 13.00 8.21
C VAL A 739 -23.69 11.55 8.68
N LEU A 740 -24.73 10.75 8.46
CA LEU A 740 -24.62 9.29 8.43
C LEU A 740 -24.20 8.87 7.02
N VAL A 741 -23.19 8.01 6.95
CA VAL A 741 -22.66 7.46 5.70
C VAL A 741 -23.14 6.03 5.54
N LEU A 742 -23.72 5.72 4.39
CA LEU A 742 -24.23 4.39 4.05
C LEU A 742 -23.65 3.91 2.74
N ARG A 743 -23.45 2.59 2.65
CA ARG A 743 -23.10 1.89 1.41
C ARG A 743 -23.71 0.50 1.44
N PHE A 744 -24.18 0.06 0.28
CA PHE A 744 -24.73 -1.28 0.07
C PHE A 744 -24.03 -1.92 -1.12
N ASP A 745 -23.74 -3.20 -1.02
CA ASP A 745 -23.02 -3.98 -2.03
C ASP A 745 -23.55 -5.42 -2.01
N ALA A 746 -23.85 -5.96 -3.17
CA ALA A 746 -24.51 -7.24 -3.30
C ALA A 746 -24.12 -7.96 -4.59
N LYS A 747 -24.39 -9.26 -4.64
CA LYS A 747 -24.16 -10.10 -5.82
C LYS A 747 -25.01 -9.69 -7.02
N ASP A 748 -26.24 -9.26 -6.78
CA ASP A 748 -27.21 -8.86 -7.79
C ASP A 748 -28.21 -7.82 -7.24
N GLU A 749 -29.03 -7.25 -8.13
CA GLU A 749 -30.02 -6.21 -7.78
C GLU A 749 -31.07 -6.70 -6.78
N ALA A 750 -31.46 -7.98 -6.83
CA ALA A 750 -32.48 -8.52 -5.93
C ALA A 750 -31.95 -8.58 -4.48
N ALA A 751 -30.71 -9.04 -4.30
CA ALA A 751 -30.02 -9.00 -3.02
C ALA A 751 -29.80 -7.55 -2.54
N LEU A 752 -29.41 -6.64 -3.44
CA LEU A 752 -29.21 -5.23 -3.09
C LEU A 752 -30.50 -4.58 -2.57
N THR A 753 -31.63 -4.79 -3.24
CA THR A 753 -32.94 -4.30 -2.79
C THR A 753 -33.31 -4.88 -1.43
N ARG A 754 -33.15 -6.19 -1.22
CA ARG A 754 -33.43 -6.82 0.09
C ARG A 754 -32.62 -6.20 1.22
N ILE A 755 -31.32 -5.97 0.99
CA ILE A 755 -30.41 -5.38 1.99
C ILE A 755 -30.80 -3.93 2.29
N LYS A 756 -31.09 -3.12 1.25
CA LYS A 756 -31.58 -1.75 1.41
C LYS A 756 -32.85 -1.71 2.25
N GLU A 757 -33.84 -2.56 1.96
CA GLU A 757 -35.09 -2.59 2.72
C GLU A 757 -34.87 -3.02 4.17
N ALA A 758 -33.97 -3.98 4.44
CA ALA A 758 -33.61 -4.35 5.81
C ALA A 758 -33.01 -3.15 6.57
N PHE A 759 -32.12 -2.38 5.94
CA PHE A 759 -31.58 -1.16 6.57
C PHE A 759 -32.63 -0.06 6.71
N ARG A 760 -33.51 0.12 5.71
CA ARG A 760 -34.62 1.08 5.77
C ARG A 760 -35.49 0.85 7.00
N GLU A 761 -35.87 -0.41 7.24
CA GLU A 761 -36.68 -0.80 8.39
C GLU A 761 -35.98 -0.44 9.71
N GLN A 762 -34.72 -0.83 9.88
CA GLN A 762 -33.98 -0.58 11.12
C GLN A 762 -33.69 0.92 11.34
N LEU A 763 -33.39 1.67 10.28
CA LEU A 763 -33.11 3.12 10.36
C LEU A 763 -34.37 3.88 10.78
N LEU A 764 -35.51 3.61 10.14
CA LEU A 764 -36.78 4.27 10.47
C LEU A 764 -37.36 3.82 11.82
N ALA A 765 -37.06 2.60 12.27
CA ALA A 765 -37.38 2.15 13.62
C ALA A 765 -36.55 2.88 14.69
N THR A 766 -35.34 3.33 14.34
CA THR A 766 -34.48 4.12 15.22
C THR A 766 -34.87 5.59 15.24
N ASP A 767 -35.15 6.16 14.07
CA ASP A 767 -35.63 7.53 13.89
C ASP A 767 -36.53 7.62 12.65
N SER A 768 -37.84 7.73 12.88
CA SER A 768 -38.85 7.76 11.82
C SER A 768 -38.85 9.07 11.02
N SER A 769 -38.08 10.08 11.43
CA SER A 769 -38.00 11.37 10.74
C SER A 769 -36.92 11.42 9.65
N LEU A 770 -36.04 10.41 9.57
CA LEU A 770 -34.96 10.37 8.61
C LEU A 770 -35.46 10.36 7.16
N LYS A 771 -34.83 11.20 6.34
CA LYS A 771 -35.02 11.21 4.88
C LYS A 771 -33.98 10.30 4.23
N LEU A 772 -34.40 9.10 3.86
CA LEU A 772 -33.49 8.10 3.29
C LEU A 772 -33.30 8.34 1.78
N PRO A 773 -32.04 8.40 1.27
CA PRO A 773 -31.74 8.68 -0.14
C PRO A 773 -31.73 7.44 -1.04
N PHE A 774 -32.37 6.34 -0.62
CA PHE A 774 -32.40 5.06 -1.33
C PHE A 774 -33.73 4.36 -1.14
#